data_AF-A0A847CDX9-F1
#
_entry.id   AF-A0A847CDX9-F1
#
_cell.length_a   1.000
_cell.length_b   1.000
_cell.length_c   1.000
_cell.angle_alpha   90.00
_cell.angle_beta   90.00
_cell.angle_gamma   90.00
#
_symmetry.space_group_name_H-M   'P 1'
#
loop_
_entity.id
_entity.type
_entity.pdbx_description
1 polymer ?
#
loop_
_entity_poly.entity_id
_entity_poly.type
_entity_poly.pdbx_seq_one_letter_code
_entity_poly.pdbx_strand_id
1 'polypeptide(L)'
;MNLLSINNLSKIGREKPLFTEVTFGIQEGEKAALIGRNGTGKSTVLNTIAGVLQPDEGTIVINKEAGVSFLPQNPIFSKDDSIKDHIFKSDSPKLKTIRKYEEICEKLSENKNQKEYEEIMLQMENQDLWNYESQISSILSTLGITDLNRKMGTLSGGMIKKVALAQVLVEDTKLLLLDEPTNHLDISTIAWLQNYLATTKRSVLMVTHDRYFLDAVCNNIYELARGKIKLYVGNYSQYLEKKATESEIEENTEKRIEAVLRFERDWLLRGPCARGTKAKARIQRDEQMINREKFANDKGFSFEVKGRRLGGKVLELHNISKNFPKGFVKEGAEKTIPVIKNFSYKFTKGQKIGIYGGNGSGKSTLLNIITQNIEPDAGTIEKGLNTSFGYYTQNPVFGDTSLAVLEYIKETAEHIKINDGKEISAAKFLEEFGFEGKIQYSPVSTLSGGERKRLFLVKLLLQNPNFLILDEPTNDFDIFTMNILEQFLMNYEGCLLLVSHDRYFMDKTVDSLFILEDNGEISGFVGKCSEYIEYKQEMSKKEDLQKDSSSKKQNNTTSNNSTASADNTKKKLSYMEKKEFDSLDGEISILEEKKRELEEKMNTTDYSILKIVTDEYNKTSEELNKKYQRWEELAERS
;
A
#
# COMPACT_ATOMS: atom_id res chain seq x y z
N MET A 1 -17.23 -11.76 -22.41
CA MET A 1 -17.31 -10.78 -23.53
C MET A 1 -16.04 -9.95 -23.54
N ASN A 2 -15.57 -9.48 -24.70
CA ASN A 2 -14.41 -8.57 -24.77
C ASN A 2 -14.90 -7.12 -24.56
N LEU A 3 -14.39 -6.42 -23.55
CA LEU A 3 -14.84 -5.06 -23.21
C LEU A 3 -13.95 -3.99 -23.83
N LEU A 4 -12.64 -4.25 -23.85
CA LEU A 4 -11.61 -3.33 -24.33
C LEU A 4 -10.64 -4.09 -25.22
N SER A 5 -10.35 -3.56 -26.39
CA SER A 5 -9.29 -4.05 -27.27
C SER A 5 -8.42 -2.90 -27.75
N ILE A 6 -7.13 -3.03 -27.51
CA ILE A 6 -6.12 -2.06 -27.89
C ILE A 6 -5.19 -2.75 -28.87
N ASN A 7 -5.01 -2.16 -30.05
CA ASN A 7 -4.14 -2.69 -31.10
C ASN A 7 -3.07 -1.65 -31.47
N ASN A 8 -1.80 -2.05 -31.35
CA ASN A 8 -0.61 -1.27 -31.74
C ASN A 8 -0.62 0.17 -31.23
N LEU A 9 -0.99 0.38 -29.97
CA LEU A 9 -1.01 1.70 -29.37
C LEU A 9 0.42 2.20 -29.16
N SER A 10 0.72 3.38 -29.70
CA SER A 10 2.01 4.06 -29.49
C SER A 10 1.77 5.49 -29.02
N LYS A 11 2.63 5.95 -28.10
CA LYS A 11 2.63 7.34 -27.65
C LYS A 11 4.05 7.85 -27.45
N ILE A 12 4.33 9.01 -28.02
CA ILE A 12 5.62 9.67 -27.90
C ILE A 12 5.59 10.61 -26.68
N GLY A 13 6.58 10.47 -25.79
CA GLY A 13 6.80 11.37 -24.67
C GLY A 13 7.54 12.64 -25.08
N ARG A 14 8.18 13.34 -24.14
CA ARG A 14 8.96 14.56 -24.46
C ARG A 14 10.19 14.29 -25.33
N GLU A 15 10.90 13.18 -25.10
CA GLU A 15 12.16 12.86 -25.81
C GLU A 15 12.27 11.41 -26.30
N LYS A 16 11.55 10.47 -25.66
CA LYS A 16 11.52 9.05 -26.02
C LYS A 16 10.08 8.56 -26.12
N PRO A 17 9.78 7.52 -26.93
CA PRO A 17 8.48 6.89 -26.88
C PRO A 17 8.22 6.37 -25.47
N LEU A 18 7.04 6.70 -24.91
CA LEU A 18 6.62 6.16 -23.61
C LEU A 18 6.34 4.67 -23.76
N PHE A 19 5.63 4.32 -24.83
CA PHE A 19 5.33 2.95 -25.21
C PHE A 19 5.10 2.85 -26.72
N THR A 20 5.41 1.68 -27.27
CA THR A 20 5.36 1.37 -28.71
C THR A 20 4.66 0.04 -28.94
N GLU A 21 3.73 -0.01 -29.90
CA GLU A 21 3.06 -1.24 -30.35
C GLU A 21 2.35 -2.01 -29.22
N VAL A 22 1.79 -1.30 -28.25
CA VAL A 22 1.08 -1.91 -27.13
C VAL A 22 -0.23 -2.53 -27.61
N THR A 23 -0.37 -3.84 -27.39
CA THR A 23 -1.57 -4.60 -27.76
C THR A 23 -2.01 -5.45 -26.58
N PHE A 24 -3.22 -5.20 -26.07
CA PHE A 24 -3.86 -6.02 -25.05
C PHE A 24 -5.38 -5.81 -25.06
N GLY A 25 -6.10 -6.70 -24.39
CA GLY A 25 -7.54 -6.57 -24.23
C GLY A 25 -7.98 -6.97 -22.82
N ILE A 26 -9.17 -6.52 -22.42
CA ILE A 26 -9.75 -6.81 -21.11
C ILE A 26 -11.10 -7.46 -21.32
N GLN A 27 -11.27 -8.63 -20.69
CA GLN A 27 -12.50 -9.39 -20.71
C GLN A 27 -13.44 -8.97 -19.58
N GLU A 28 -14.72 -9.30 -19.74
CA GLU A 28 -15.74 -9.09 -18.71
C GLU A 28 -15.45 -9.89 -17.43
N GLY A 29 -15.47 -9.21 -16.29
CA GLY A 29 -15.09 -9.76 -14.98
C GLY A 29 -13.58 -9.81 -14.71
N GLU A 30 -12.74 -9.43 -15.67
CA GLU A 30 -11.28 -9.43 -15.51
C GLU A 30 -10.82 -8.27 -14.62
N LYS A 31 -9.95 -8.59 -13.65
CA LYS A 31 -9.32 -7.63 -12.74
C LYS A 31 -7.84 -7.60 -13.02
N ALA A 32 -7.42 -6.53 -13.67
CA ALA A 32 -6.08 -6.35 -14.17
C ALA A 32 -5.41 -5.14 -13.52
N ALA A 33 -4.10 -5.26 -13.28
CA ALA A 33 -3.27 -4.14 -12.88
C ALA A 33 -2.22 -3.81 -13.93
N LEU A 34 -1.90 -2.53 -14.08
CA LEU A 34 -0.81 -2.04 -14.90
C LEU A 34 0.34 -1.57 -13.98
N ILE A 35 1.45 -2.30 -14.02
CA ILE A 35 2.65 -2.06 -13.20
C ILE A 35 3.79 -1.61 -14.11
N GLY A 36 4.69 -0.78 -13.60
CA GLY A 36 5.84 -0.29 -14.35
C GLY A 36 6.59 0.80 -13.57
N ARG A 37 7.84 1.09 -14.00
CA ARG A 37 8.64 2.18 -13.42
C ARG A 37 7.95 3.52 -13.63
N ASN A 38 8.18 4.49 -12.76
CA ASN A 38 7.65 5.84 -12.96
C ASN A 38 8.21 6.47 -14.25
N GLY A 39 7.34 7.20 -14.96
CA GLY A 39 7.70 7.77 -16.27
C GLY A 39 7.57 6.82 -17.47
N THR A 40 7.20 5.55 -17.27
CA THR A 40 6.94 4.61 -18.38
C THR A 40 5.63 4.87 -19.13
N GLY A 41 4.73 5.72 -18.59
CA GLY A 41 3.48 6.10 -19.24
C GLY A 41 2.22 5.36 -18.77
N LYS A 42 2.23 4.71 -17.59
CA LYS A 42 1.04 4.01 -17.00
C LYS A 42 -0.23 4.87 -17.00
N SER A 43 -0.15 6.06 -16.39
CA SER A 43 -1.25 7.02 -16.37
C SER A 43 -1.61 7.52 -17.77
N THR A 44 -0.64 7.62 -18.67
CA THR A 44 -0.89 7.98 -20.09
C THR A 44 -1.69 6.90 -20.80
N VAL A 45 -1.40 5.62 -20.56
CA VAL A 45 -2.19 4.49 -21.08
C VAL A 45 -3.63 4.58 -20.59
N LEU A 46 -3.85 4.74 -19.28
CA LEU A 46 -5.20 4.90 -18.72
C LEU A 46 -5.96 6.09 -19.31
N ASN A 47 -5.32 7.26 -19.40
CA ASN A 47 -5.91 8.47 -19.99
C ASN A 47 -6.26 8.29 -21.47
N THR A 48 -5.47 7.51 -22.21
CA THR A 48 -5.75 7.22 -23.63
C THR A 48 -6.94 6.27 -23.76
N ILE A 49 -7.05 5.26 -22.88
CA ILE A 49 -8.20 4.36 -22.82
C ILE A 49 -9.48 5.10 -22.41
N ALA A 50 -9.37 6.04 -21.47
CA ALA A 50 -10.51 6.85 -21.02
C ALA A 50 -10.95 7.90 -22.06
N GLY A 51 -10.21 8.06 -23.18
CA GLY A 51 -10.51 9.06 -24.22
C GLY A 51 -10.12 10.50 -23.85
N VAL A 52 -9.41 10.70 -22.74
CA VAL A 52 -8.90 12.02 -22.31
C VAL A 52 -7.72 12.46 -23.18
N LEU A 53 -6.90 11.51 -23.61
CA LEU A 53 -5.77 11.74 -24.52
C LEU A 53 -5.98 10.96 -25.81
N GLN A 54 -5.69 11.59 -26.96
CA GLN A 54 -5.70 10.87 -28.23
C GLN A 54 -4.39 10.08 -28.42
N PRO A 55 -4.48 8.85 -28.95
CA PRO A 55 -3.30 8.09 -29.33
C PRO A 55 -2.58 8.73 -30.53
N ASP A 56 -1.25 8.58 -30.61
CA ASP A 56 -0.50 9.00 -31.79
C ASP A 56 -0.64 7.96 -32.91
N GLU A 57 -0.54 6.68 -32.53
CA GLU A 57 -0.78 5.53 -33.42
C GLU A 57 -1.58 4.44 -32.69
N GLY A 58 -2.21 3.57 -33.48
CA GLY A 58 -3.01 2.46 -32.97
C GLY A 58 -4.50 2.76 -32.87
N THR A 59 -5.26 1.75 -32.45
CA THR A 59 -6.72 1.86 -32.30
C THR A 59 -7.17 1.30 -30.95
N ILE A 60 -8.11 2.01 -30.33
CA ILE A 60 -8.77 1.59 -29.10
C ILE A 60 -10.24 1.36 -29.44
N VAL A 61 -10.70 0.14 -29.20
CA VAL A 61 -12.10 -0.26 -29.38
C VAL A 61 -12.67 -0.62 -28.03
N ILE A 62 -13.68 0.14 -27.61
CA ILE A 62 -14.43 -0.09 -26.37
C ILE A 62 -15.84 -0.47 -26.75
N ASN A 63 -16.37 -1.50 -26.10
CA ASN A 63 -17.76 -1.88 -26.30
C ASN A 63 -18.68 -0.74 -25.79
N LYS A 64 -19.56 -0.22 -26.65
CA LYS A 64 -20.46 0.89 -26.33
C LYS A 64 -21.41 0.57 -25.16
N GLU A 65 -21.81 -0.69 -25.02
CA GLU A 65 -22.68 -1.14 -23.91
C GLU A 65 -21.92 -1.33 -22.60
N ALA A 66 -20.58 -1.37 -22.63
CA ALA A 66 -19.80 -1.53 -21.42
C ALA A 66 -19.80 -0.26 -20.58
N GLY A 67 -19.71 0.92 -21.20
CA GLY A 67 -19.43 2.16 -20.48
C GLY A 67 -18.07 2.14 -19.77
N VAL A 68 -17.50 3.32 -19.51
CA VAL A 68 -16.20 3.45 -18.85
C VAL A 68 -16.29 4.53 -17.79
N SER A 69 -15.93 4.18 -16.56
CA SER A 69 -15.74 5.16 -15.50
C SER A 69 -14.26 5.27 -15.17
N PHE A 70 -13.75 6.50 -15.06
CA PHE A 70 -12.34 6.77 -14.91
C PHE A 70 -12.08 7.65 -13.68
N LEU A 71 -11.21 7.16 -12.79
CA LEU A 71 -10.65 7.92 -11.69
C LEU A 71 -9.25 8.41 -12.08
N PRO A 72 -9.07 9.71 -12.38
CA PRO A 72 -7.75 10.27 -12.64
C PRO A 72 -6.93 10.40 -11.35
N GLN A 73 -5.60 10.38 -11.47
CA GLN A 73 -4.68 10.57 -10.35
C GLN A 73 -4.92 11.89 -9.60
N ASN A 74 -5.16 12.97 -10.35
CA ASN A 74 -5.47 14.30 -9.82
C ASN A 74 -6.87 14.72 -10.30
N PRO A 75 -7.91 14.56 -9.47
CA PRO A 75 -9.26 14.97 -9.84
C PRO A 75 -9.35 16.48 -10.01
N ILE A 76 -10.05 16.92 -11.07
CA ILE A 76 -10.34 18.33 -11.33
C ILE A 76 -11.57 18.73 -10.51
N PHE A 77 -11.47 19.82 -9.76
CA PHE A 77 -12.57 20.33 -8.96
C PHE A 77 -12.60 21.86 -8.94
N SER A 78 -13.79 22.42 -8.83
CA SER A 78 -13.99 23.85 -8.57
C SER A 78 -13.95 24.09 -7.07
N LYS A 79 -13.17 25.07 -6.62
CA LYS A 79 -12.98 25.33 -5.17
C LYS A 79 -14.26 25.81 -4.47
N ASP A 80 -15.15 26.46 -5.21
CA ASP A 80 -16.39 27.06 -4.68
C ASP A 80 -17.56 26.09 -4.57
N ASP A 81 -17.49 24.94 -5.25
CA ASP A 81 -18.56 23.96 -5.26
C ASP A 81 -18.65 23.23 -3.91
N SER A 82 -19.88 22.97 -3.46
CA SER A 82 -20.09 22.00 -2.38
C SER A 82 -19.80 20.58 -2.88
N ILE A 83 -19.56 19.64 -1.97
CA ILE A 83 -19.38 18.21 -2.33
C ILE A 83 -20.61 17.72 -3.10
N LYS A 84 -21.81 18.07 -2.64
CA LYS A 84 -23.07 17.78 -3.34
C LYS A 84 -23.02 18.35 -4.76
N ASP A 85 -22.80 19.65 -4.91
CA ASP A 85 -22.79 20.30 -6.23
C ASP A 85 -21.74 19.72 -7.18
N HIS A 86 -20.55 19.40 -6.68
CA HIS A 86 -19.48 18.80 -7.49
C HIS A 86 -19.87 17.43 -8.04
N ILE A 87 -20.46 16.58 -7.20
CA ILE A 87 -20.97 15.28 -7.61
C ILE A 87 -22.06 15.44 -8.65
N PHE A 88 -23.04 16.32 -8.39
CA PHE A 88 -24.13 16.55 -9.34
C PHE A 88 -23.65 17.23 -10.63
N LYS A 89 -22.55 18.00 -10.61
CA LYS A 89 -21.88 18.64 -11.76
C LYS A 89 -21.20 17.72 -12.74
N SER A 90 -20.99 16.47 -12.37
CA SER A 90 -20.41 15.51 -13.28
C SER A 90 -21.25 15.31 -14.55
N ASP A 91 -20.56 15.04 -15.65
CA ASP A 91 -21.12 14.85 -16.99
C ASP A 91 -21.86 13.53 -17.20
N SER A 92 -22.03 12.74 -16.13
CA SER A 92 -22.69 11.44 -16.17
C SER A 92 -24.09 11.54 -16.78
N PRO A 93 -24.46 10.62 -17.70
CA PRO A 93 -25.79 10.58 -18.31
C PRO A 93 -26.92 10.52 -17.27
N LYS A 94 -26.72 9.77 -16.18
CA LYS A 94 -27.70 9.62 -15.08
C LYS A 94 -27.94 10.95 -14.35
N LEU A 95 -26.87 11.69 -14.05
CA LEU A 95 -26.94 12.99 -13.40
C LEU A 95 -27.59 14.07 -14.28
N LYS A 96 -27.37 14.00 -15.59
CA LYS A 96 -28.06 14.88 -16.55
C LYS A 96 -29.57 14.65 -16.52
N THR A 97 -30.02 13.41 -16.39
CA THR A 97 -31.46 13.08 -16.24
C THR A 97 -32.01 13.64 -14.93
N ILE A 98 -31.31 13.45 -13.80
CA ILE A 98 -31.73 13.98 -12.49
C ILE A 98 -31.84 15.51 -12.50
N ARG A 99 -30.86 16.20 -13.11
CA ARG A 99 -30.90 17.67 -13.24
C ARG A 99 -32.05 18.17 -14.09
N LYS A 100 -32.29 17.52 -15.22
CA LYS A 100 -33.45 17.85 -16.06
C LYS A 100 -34.75 17.64 -15.30
N TYR A 101 -34.83 16.60 -14.47
CA TYR A 101 -35.97 16.39 -13.59
C TYR A 101 -36.15 17.54 -12.60
N GLU A 102 -35.09 17.97 -11.90
CA GLU A 102 -35.13 19.10 -10.97
C GLU A 102 -35.54 20.42 -11.67
N GLU A 103 -34.93 20.73 -12.83
CA GLU A 103 -35.29 21.92 -13.62
C GLU A 103 -36.75 21.90 -14.08
N ILE A 104 -37.28 20.74 -14.46
CA ILE A 104 -38.69 20.61 -14.87
C ILE A 104 -39.62 20.71 -13.67
N CYS A 105 -39.24 20.20 -12.50
CA CYS A 105 -40.00 20.39 -11.27
C CYS A 105 -40.13 21.88 -10.90
N GLU A 106 -39.04 22.64 -11.02
CA GLU A 106 -39.07 24.09 -10.82
C GLU A 106 -39.99 24.78 -11.84
N LYS A 107 -39.88 24.42 -13.12
CA LYS A 107 -40.72 24.97 -14.21
C LYS A 107 -42.17 24.48 -14.19
N LEU A 108 -42.47 23.38 -13.49
CA LEU A 108 -43.84 22.86 -13.35
C LEU A 108 -44.73 23.84 -12.58
N SER A 109 -44.13 24.64 -11.69
CA SER A 109 -44.82 25.74 -11.01
C SER A 109 -45.34 26.83 -11.98
N GLU A 110 -44.85 26.87 -13.23
CA GLU A 110 -45.22 27.81 -14.29
C GLU A 110 -46.13 27.21 -15.39
N ASN A 111 -46.68 26.00 -15.20
CA ASN A 111 -47.79 25.41 -15.95
C ASN A 111 -47.58 25.06 -17.45
N LYS A 112 -46.36 24.81 -17.93
CA LYS A 112 -46.13 24.51 -19.38
C LYS A 112 -45.55 23.15 -19.77
N ASN A 113 -45.05 22.29 -18.86
CA ASN A 113 -44.23 21.12 -19.27
C ASN A 113 -44.69 19.75 -18.74
N GLN A 114 -45.99 19.44 -18.77
CA GLN A 114 -46.51 18.17 -18.23
C GLN A 114 -46.05 16.90 -18.99
N LYS A 115 -45.90 16.98 -20.32
CA LYS A 115 -45.41 15.83 -21.12
C LYS A 115 -43.93 15.52 -20.90
N GLU A 116 -43.09 16.56 -20.82
CA GLU A 116 -41.66 16.38 -20.55
C GLU A 116 -41.44 15.81 -19.13
N TYR A 117 -42.28 16.20 -18.16
CA TYR A 117 -42.26 15.64 -16.82
C TYR A 117 -42.57 14.14 -16.81
N GLU A 118 -43.62 13.71 -17.53
CA GLU A 118 -43.98 12.28 -17.66
C GLU A 118 -42.86 11.46 -18.32
N GLU A 119 -42.25 11.97 -19.39
CA GLU A 119 -41.13 11.29 -20.07
C GLU A 119 -39.90 11.13 -19.16
N ILE A 120 -39.56 12.17 -18.39
CA ILE A 120 -38.39 12.13 -17.50
C ILE A 120 -38.66 11.33 -16.23
N MET A 121 -39.89 11.33 -15.71
CA MET A 121 -40.30 10.41 -14.64
C MET A 121 -40.14 8.95 -15.08
N LEU A 122 -40.57 8.61 -16.29
CA LEU A 122 -40.38 7.26 -16.84
C LEU A 122 -38.90 6.92 -17.02
N GLN A 123 -38.06 7.88 -17.44
CA GLN A 123 -36.61 7.68 -17.52
C GLN A 123 -35.95 7.50 -16.14
N MET A 124 -36.41 8.25 -15.14
CA MET A 124 -35.98 8.14 -13.75
C MET A 124 -36.29 6.75 -13.17
N GLU A 125 -37.51 6.23 -13.42
CA GLU A 125 -37.93 4.89 -13.00
C GLU A 125 -37.14 3.80 -13.72
N ASN A 126 -37.02 3.87 -15.06
CA ASN A 126 -36.30 2.86 -15.84
C ASN A 126 -34.80 2.74 -15.47
N GLN A 127 -34.21 3.81 -14.94
CA GLN A 127 -32.80 3.85 -14.56
C GLN A 127 -32.58 3.76 -13.03
N ASP A 128 -33.64 3.53 -12.24
CA ASP A 128 -33.64 3.47 -10.77
C ASP A 128 -32.91 4.67 -10.11
N LEU A 129 -33.08 5.88 -10.69
CA LEU A 129 -32.32 7.07 -10.29
C LEU A 129 -32.71 7.62 -8.91
N TRP A 130 -33.88 7.23 -8.38
CA TRP A 130 -34.34 7.62 -7.05
C TRP A 130 -33.38 7.17 -5.93
N ASN A 131 -32.71 6.03 -6.12
CA ASN A 131 -31.78 5.49 -5.14
C ASN A 131 -30.38 6.09 -5.26
N TYR A 132 -30.11 6.89 -6.30
CA TYR A 132 -28.77 7.38 -6.62
C TYR A 132 -28.19 8.27 -5.51
N GLU A 133 -28.98 9.21 -4.96
CA GLU A 133 -28.53 10.08 -3.87
C GLU A 133 -28.29 9.29 -2.57
N SER A 134 -29.12 8.28 -2.30
CA SER A 134 -28.97 7.38 -1.15
C SER A 134 -27.71 6.52 -1.25
N GLN A 135 -27.44 5.96 -2.44
CA GLN A 135 -26.24 5.16 -2.71
C GLN A 135 -24.96 6.00 -2.55
N ILE A 136 -24.95 7.22 -3.09
CA ILE A 136 -23.82 8.15 -2.93
C ILE A 136 -23.59 8.48 -1.46
N SER A 137 -24.66 8.82 -0.75
CA SER A 137 -24.57 9.16 0.67
C SER A 137 -24.08 7.98 1.52
N SER A 138 -24.50 6.75 1.19
CA SER A 138 -24.02 5.53 1.84
C SER A 138 -22.53 5.28 1.60
N ILE A 139 -22.06 5.41 0.35
CA ILE A 139 -20.66 5.25 -0.01
C ILE A 139 -19.80 6.34 0.65
N LEU A 140 -20.22 7.61 0.57
CA LEU A 140 -19.50 8.73 1.20
C LEU A 140 -19.44 8.58 2.72
N SER A 141 -20.54 8.17 3.36
CA SER A 141 -20.57 7.88 4.79
C SER A 141 -19.56 6.78 5.15
N THR A 142 -19.49 5.71 4.35
CA THR A 142 -18.52 4.63 4.54
C THR A 142 -17.08 5.08 4.34
N LEU A 143 -16.84 6.04 3.43
CA LEU A 143 -15.54 6.68 3.22
C LEU A 143 -15.17 7.71 4.32
N GLY A 144 -16.09 8.00 5.24
CA GLY A 144 -15.92 8.93 6.37
C GLY A 144 -16.28 10.38 6.05
N ILE A 145 -17.03 10.63 4.98
CA ILE A 145 -17.53 11.96 4.60
C ILE A 145 -19.03 12.02 4.91
N THR A 146 -19.38 12.73 5.99
CA THR A 146 -20.77 12.88 6.44
C THR A 146 -21.39 14.23 6.05
N ASP A 147 -20.58 15.26 5.81
CA ASP A 147 -21.07 16.61 5.50
C ASP A 147 -20.93 16.91 4.00
N LEU A 148 -22.05 16.83 3.28
CA LEU A 148 -22.12 17.03 1.83
C LEU A 148 -22.19 18.52 1.41
N ASN A 149 -22.46 19.42 2.36
CA ASN A 149 -22.58 20.85 2.08
C ASN A 149 -21.23 21.58 2.17
N ARG A 150 -20.19 20.87 2.60
CA ARG A 150 -18.85 21.44 2.73
C ARG A 150 -18.26 21.77 1.36
N LYS A 151 -17.54 22.89 1.28
CA LYS A 151 -16.86 23.34 0.05
C LYS A 151 -15.64 22.48 -0.28
N MET A 152 -15.49 22.14 -1.56
CA MET A 152 -14.38 21.34 -2.09
C MET A 152 -13.01 21.96 -1.80
N GLY A 153 -12.88 23.29 -1.83
CA GLY A 153 -11.62 23.98 -1.53
C GLY A 153 -11.11 23.83 -0.08
N THR A 154 -11.96 23.36 0.85
CA THR A 154 -11.59 23.15 2.26
C THR A 154 -11.20 21.71 2.59
N LEU A 155 -11.27 20.82 1.61
CA LEU A 155 -11.01 19.39 1.77
C LEU A 155 -9.51 19.10 1.59
N SER A 156 -9.02 18.09 2.32
CA SER A 156 -7.68 17.55 2.06
C SER A 156 -7.66 16.79 0.72
N GLY A 157 -6.48 16.63 0.11
CA GLY A 157 -6.34 15.88 -1.14
C GLY A 157 -6.92 14.45 -1.06
N GLY A 158 -6.76 13.77 0.08
CA GLY A 158 -7.37 12.46 0.33
C GLY A 158 -8.91 12.51 0.37
N MET A 159 -9.50 13.54 0.98
CA MET A 159 -10.95 13.72 0.98
C MET A 159 -11.50 14.01 -0.43
N ILE A 160 -10.82 14.87 -1.20
CA ILE A 160 -11.20 15.16 -2.60
C ILE A 160 -11.18 13.86 -3.42
N LYS A 161 -10.15 13.04 -3.22
CA LYS A 161 -10.04 11.74 -3.89
C LYS A 161 -11.13 10.75 -3.46
N LYS A 162 -11.51 10.72 -2.19
CA LYS A 162 -12.65 9.93 -1.70
C LYS A 162 -13.96 10.35 -2.38
N VAL A 163 -14.20 11.65 -2.57
CA VAL A 163 -15.37 12.16 -3.31
C VAL A 163 -15.34 11.69 -4.77
N ALA A 164 -14.20 11.86 -5.45
CA ALA A 164 -14.04 11.42 -6.84
C ALA A 164 -14.21 9.88 -6.99
N LEU A 165 -13.67 9.12 -6.03
CA LEU A 165 -13.85 7.67 -5.98
C LEU A 165 -15.32 7.29 -5.80
N ALA A 166 -16.03 7.91 -4.86
CA ALA A 166 -17.46 7.65 -4.65
C ALA A 166 -18.26 7.88 -5.94
N GLN A 167 -17.97 8.97 -6.64
CA GLN A 167 -18.62 9.30 -7.91
C GLN A 167 -18.38 8.21 -8.97
N VAL A 168 -17.12 7.77 -9.14
CA VAL A 168 -16.75 6.73 -10.12
C VAL A 168 -17.37 5.36 -9.77
N LEU A 169 -17.49 5.03 -8.49
CA LEU A 169 -18.05 3.73 -8.05
C LEU A 169 -19.57 3.64 -8.24
N VAL A 170 -20.29 4.76 -8.09
CA VAL A 170 -21.76 4.81 -8.24
C VAL A 170 -22.20 4.68 -9.70
N GLU A 171 -21.35 5.14 -10.63
CA GLU A 171 -21.61 4.97 -12.06
C GLU A 171 -21.77 3.49 -12.41
N ASP A 172 -22.75 3.18 -13.27
CA ASP A 172 -23.05 1.81 -13.65
C ASP A 172 -22.34 1.43 -14.95
N THR A 173 -21.02 1.33 -14.87
CA THR A 173 -20.16 0.93 -15.98
C THR A 173 -19.58 -0.45 -15.74
N LYS A 174 -19.37 -1.20 -16.82
CA LYS A 174 -18.75 -2.53 -16.81
C LYS A 174 -17.24 -2.46 -16.70
N LEU A 175 -16.62 -1.35 -17.11
CA LEU A 175 -15.16 -1.15 -17.05
C LEU A 175 -14.82 0.04 -16.13
N LEU A 176 -14.10 -0.27 -15.05
CA LEU A 176 -13.54 0.72 -14.12
C LEU A 176 -12.05 0.93 -14.41
N LEU A 177 -11.66 2.17 -14.65
CA LEU A 177 -10.28 2.60 -14.81
C LEU A 177 -9.85 3.41 -13.59
N LEU A 178 -8.88 2.92 -12.82
CA LEU A 178 -8.45 3.56 -11.57
C LEU A 178 -6.96 3.89 -11.61
N ASP A 179 -6.62 5.18 -11.59
CA ASP A 179 -5.22 5.64 -11.54
C ASP A 179 -4.81 5.95 -10.09
N GLU A 180 -3.99 5.08 -9.51
CA GLU A 180 -3.46 5.15 -8.15
C GLU A 180 -4.53 5.30 -7.06
N PRO A 181 -5.62 4.49 -7.01
CA PRO A 181 -6.75 4.75 -6.14
C PRO A 181 -6.40 4.74 -4.64
N THR A 182 -5.38 3.98 -4.23
CA THR A 182 -4.97 3.80 -2.83
C THR A 182 -4.17 4.97 -2.25
N ASN A 183 -3.56 5.82 -3.09
CA ASN A 183 -2.73 6.92 -2.58
C ASN A 183 -3.55 7.94 -1.81
N HIS A 184 -3.02 8.37 -0.66
CA HIS A 184 -3.65 9.32 0.28
C HIS A 184 -4.96 8.82 0.93
N LEU A 185 -5.25 7.52 0.86
CA LEU A 185 -6.36 6.91 1.57
C LEU A 185 -5.90 6.32 2.92
N ASP A 186 -6.83 6.34 3.88
CA ASP A 186 -6.63 5.70 5.17
C ASP A 186 -6.61 4.18 5.03
N ILE A 187 -5.92 3.50 5.93
CA ILE A 187 -5.80 2.03 5.90
C ILE A 187 -7.17 1.34 5.98
N SER A 188 -8.12 1.88 6.76
CA SER A 188 -9.49 1.39 6.83
C SER A 188 -10.24 1.55 5.50
N THR A 189 -10.08 2.70 4.85
CA THR A 189 -10.68 2.98 3.54
C THR A 189 -10.09 2.09 2.45
N ILE A 190 -8.77 1.84 2.48
CA ILE A 190 -8.10 0.90 1.56
C ILE A 190 -8.68 -0.51 1.75
N ALA A 191 -8.85 -0.96 3.00
CA ALA A 191 -9.45 -2.28 3.29
C ALA A 191 -10.87 -2.41 2.70
N TRP A 192 -11.68 -1.37 2.88
CA TRP A 192 -13.04 -1.34 2.35
C TRP A 192 -13.04 -1.38 0.82
N LEU A 193 -12.19 -0.56 0.18
CA LEU A 193 -12.09 -0.50 -1.27
C LEU A 193 -11.60 -1.83 -1.86
N GLN A 194 -10.66 -2.49 -1.19
CA GLN A 194 -10.16 -3.81 -1.56
C GLN A 194 -11.31 -4.83 -1.58
N ASN A 195 -12.12 -4.88 -0.52
CA ASN A 195 -13.27 -5.78 -0.44
C ASN A 195 -14.35 -5.44 -1.48
N TYR A 196 -14.59 -4.14 -1.73
CA TYR A 196 -15.55 -3.68 -2.73
C TYR A 196 -15.14 -4.10 -4.15
N LEU A 197 -13.88 -3.89 -4.53
CA LEU A 197 -13.38 -4.28 -5.85
C LEU A 197 -13.23 -5.80 -5.98
N ALA A 198 -12.91 -6.51 -4.90
CA ALA A 198 -12.83 -7.98 -4.88
C ALA A 198 -14.21 -8.64 -5.10
N THR A 199 -15.29 -8.07 -4.57
CA THR A 199 -16.67 -8.61 -4.70
C THR A 199 -17.39 -8.14 -5.96
N THR A 200 -16.94 -7.04 -6.56
CA THR A 200 -17.50 -6.48 -7.78
C THR A 200 -17.37 -7.44 -8.98
N LYS A 201 -18.46 -7.51 -9.78
CA LYS A 201 -18.53 -8.27 -11.06
C LYS A 201 -18.02 -7.48 -12.27
N ARG A 202 -17.80 -6.18 -12.11
CA ARG A 202 -17.26 -5.28 -13.14
C ARG A 202 -15.78 -5.62 -13.40
N SER A 203 -15.33 -5.35 -14.61
CA SER A 203 -13.91 -5.43 -14.94
C SER A 203 -13.19 -4.19 -14.42
N VAL A 204 -11.98 -4.39 -13.89
CA VAL A 204 -11.19 -3.32 -13.28
C VAL A 204 -9.82 -3.32 -13.95
N LEU A 205 -9.41 -2.18 -14.49
CA LEU A 205 -8.03 -1.89 -14.84
C LEU A 205 -7.52 -0.81 -13.92
N MET A 206 -6.48 -1.11 -13.15
CA MET A 206 -5.93 -0.14 -12.21
C MET A 206 -4.42 -0.03 -12.28
N VAL A 207 -3.94 1.18 -11.99
CA VAL A 207 -2.53 1.44 -11.70
C VAL A 207 -2.45 1.65 -10.20
N THR A 208 -1.65 0.86 -9.50
CA THR A 208 -1.41 1.06 -8.06
C THR A 208 -0.03 0.55 -7.68
N HIS A 209 0.52 1.15 -6.64
CA HIS A 209 1.74 0.69 -5.99
C HIS A 209 1.51 -0.18 -4.75
N ASP A 210 0.26 -0.33 -4.30
CA ASP A 210 -0.08 -1.15 -3.13
C ASP A 210 -0.08 -2.64 -3.48
N ARG A 211 0.90 -3.37 -2.95
CA ARG A 211 1.15 -4.78 -3.28
C ARG A 211 0.12 -5.73 -2.70
N TYR A 212 -0.36 -5.48 -1.48
CA TYR A 212 -1.43 -6.31 -0.91
C TYR A 212 -2.75 -6.07 -1.63
N PHE A 213 -3.00 -4.83 -2.05
CA PHE A 213 -4.18 -4.52 -2.85
C PHE A 213 -4.17 -5.25 -4.20
N LEU A 214 -3.02 -5.25 -4.87
CA LEU A 214 -2.81 -6.00 -6.10
C LEU A 214 -2.99 -7.50 -5.90
N ASP A 215 -2.40 -8.06 -4.84
CA ASP A 215 -2.48 -9.50 -4.58
C ASP A 215 -3.89 -9.98 -4.26
N ALA A 216 -4.68 -9.15 -3.56
CA ALA A 216 -6.04 -9.50 -3.17
C ALA A 216 -7.12 -9.27 -4.24
N VAL A 217 -6.91 -8.31 -5.15
CA VAL A 217 -7.95 -7.90 -6.12
C VAL A 217 -7.62 -8.38 -7.55
N CYS A 218 -6.36 -8.38 -7.95
CA CYS A 218 -5.98 -8.65 -9.34
C CYS A 218 -5.74 -10.12 -9.63
N ASN A 219 -6.19 -10.53 -10.82
CA ASN A 219 -5.94 -11.86 -11.37
C ASN A 219 -4.92 -11.81 -12.51
N ASN A 220 -4.73 -10.64 -13.12
CA ASN A 220 -3.81 -10.42 -14.23
C ASN A 220 -2.96 -9.17 -13.97
N ILE A 221 -1.68 -9.23 -14.32
CA ILE A 221 -0.74 -8.13 -14.16
C ILE A 221 -0.11 -7.84 -15.52
N TYR A 222 -0.34 -6.62 -16.01
CA TYR A 222 0.33 -6.05 -17.16
C TYR A 222 1.56 -5.28 -16.69
N GLU A 223 2.74 -5.74 -17.07
CA GLU A 223 3.99 -5.02 -16.81
C GLU A 223 4.34 -4.17 -18.03
N LEU A 224 4.43 -2.86 -17.84
CA LEU A 224 4.95 -1.91 -18.81
C LEU A 224 6.44 -1.67 -18.53
N ALA A 225 7.28 -2.32 -19.32
CA ALA A 225 8.73 -2.23 -19.23
C ALA A 225 9.35 -2.01 -20.62
N ARG A 226 10.32 -1.09 -20.71
CA ARG A 226 11.05 -0.79 -21.96
C ARG A 226 10.15 -0.50 -23.16
N GLY A 227 9.03 0.19 -22.91
CA GLY A 227 8.05 0.58 -23.93
C GLY A 227 7.15 -0.55 -24.45
N LYS A 228 7.21 -1.75 -23.87
CA LYS A 228 6.36 -2.90 -24.20
C LYS A 228 5.52 -3.32 -22.99
N ILE A 229 4.34 -3.87 -23.26
CA ILE A 229 3.50 -4.49 -22.23
C ILE A 229 3.63 -6.01 -22.32
N LYS A 230 3.89 -6.66 -21.18
CA LYS A 230 3.81 -8.11 -21.01
C LYS A 230 2.66 -8.45 -20.05
N LEU A 231 1.93 -9.52 -20.35
CA LEU A 231 0.88 -10.04 -19.48
C LEU A 231 1.43 -11.19 -18.63
N TYR A 232 1.20 -11.10 -17.33
CA TYR A 232 1.39 -12.18 -16.37
C TYR A 232 0.05 -12.56 -15.77
N VAL A 233 -0.36 -13.80 -16.00
CA VAL A 233 -1.57 -14.36 -15.39
C VAL A 233 -1.25 -14.79 -13.97
N GLY A 234 -1.98 -14.26 -13.00
CA GLY A 234 -1.78 -14.51 -11.57
C GLY A 234 -1.90 -13.26 -10.71
N ASN A 235 -1.89 -13.48 -9.39
CA ASN A 235 -1.78 -12.42 -8.41
C ASN A 235 -0.36 -11.82 -8.38
N TYR A 236 -0.15 -10.81 -7.53
CA TYR A 236 1.13 -10.13 -7.43
C TYR A 236 2.26 -11.04 -6.95
N SER A 237 1.98 -11.95 -6.03
CA SER A 237 2.97 -12.92 -5.54
C SER A 237 3.44 -13.87 -6.66
N GLN A 238 2.52 -14.41 -7.46
CA GLN A 238 2.84 -15.26 -8.61
C GLN A 238 3.60 -14.50 -9.71
N TYR A 239 3.29 -13.22 -9.91
CA TYR A 239 4.04 -12.36 -10.81
C TYR A 239 5.51 -12.22 -10.37
N LEU A 240 5.77 -12.02 -9.08
CA LEU A 240 7.15 -11.95 -8.55
C LEU A 240 7.93 -13.24 -8.78
N GLU A 241 7.31 -14.40 -8.54
CA GLU A 241 7.93 -15.71 -8.80
C GLU A 241 8.25 -15.89 -10.29
N LYS A 242 7.27 -15.65 -11.17
CA LYS A 242 7.46 -15.75 -12.62
C LYS A 242 8.56 -14.81 -13.10
N LYS A 243 8.57 -13.57 -12.61
CA LYS A 243 9.60 -12.59 -12.96
C LYS A 243 10.99 -13.01 -12.48
N ALA A 244 11.11 -13.61 -11.30
CA ALA A 244 12.38 -14.16 -10.82
C ALA A 244 12.87 -15.29 -11.73
N THR A 245 11.99 -16.23 -12.08
CA THR A 245 12.35 -17.33 -13.00
C THR A 245 12.73 -16.83 -14.40
N GLU A 246 12.03 -15.83 -14.92
CA GLU A 246 12.38 -15.20 -16.20
C GLU A 246 13.73 -14.51 -16.13
N SER A 247 14.02 -13.76 -15.06
CA SER A 247 15.30 -13.10 -14.86
C SER A 247 16.46 -14.11 -14.79
N GLU A 248 16.27 -15.26 -14.14
CA GLU A 248 17.28 -16.32 -14.09
C GLU A 248 17.50 -16.97 -15.47
N ILE A 249 16.42 -17.20 -16.22
CA ILE A 249 16.49 -17.72 -17.59
C ILE A 249 17.24 -16.71 -18.48
N GLU A 250 16.87 -15.43 -18.39
CA GLU A 250 17.51 -14.34 -19.12
C GLU A 250 19.01 -14.26 -18.79
N GLU A 251 19.40 -14.26 -17.51
CA GLU A 251 20.81 -14.23 -17.10
C GLU A 251 21.59 -15.44 -17.61
N ASN A 252 21.00 -16.64 -17.56
CA ASN A 252 21.62 -17.85 -18.08
C ASN A 252 21.75 -17.83 -19.61
N THR A 253 20.76 -17.27 -20.32
CA THR A 253 20.85 -17.10 -21.78
C THR A 253 21.90 -16.08 -22.16
N GLU A 254 22.03 -14.98 -21.42
CA GLU A 254 23.04 -13.96 -21.68
C GLU A 254 24.44 -14.49 -21.41
N LYS A 255 24.66 -15.24 -20.31
CA LYS A 255 25.93 -15.95 -20.05
C LYS A 255 26.30 -16.91 -21.19
N ARG A 256 25.32 -17.65 -21.73
CA ARG A 256 25.54 -18.54 -22.89
C ARG A 256 25.90 -17.75 -24.15
N ILE A 257 25.20 -16.66 -24.43
CA ILE A 257 25.48 -15.79 -25.57
C ILE A 257 26.87 -15.16 -25.43
N GLU A 258 27.24 -14.67 -24.25
CA GLU A 258 28.56 -14.09 -24.01
C GLU A 258 29.68 -15.13 -24.23
N ALA A 259 29.48 -16.37 -23.77
CA ALA A 259 30.42 -17.45 -24.03
C ALA A 259 30.59 -17.70 -25.54
N VAL A 260 29.49 -17.77 -26.29
CA VAL A 260 29.52 -17.91 -27.76
C VAL A 260 30.24 -16.73 -28.42
N LEU A 261 29.92 -15.49 -28.01
CA LEU A 261 30.55 -14.27 -28.54
C LEU A 261 32.05 -14.23 -28.26
N ARG A 262 32.53 -14.75 -27.12
CA ARG A 262 33.97 -14.86 -26.84
C ARG A 262 34.66 -15.78 -27.84
N PHE A 263 34.10 -16.98 -28.09
CA PHE A 263 34.66 -17.92 -29.06
C PHE A 263 34.63 -17.37 -30.50
N GLU A 264 33.55 -16.71 -30.91
CA GLU A 264 33.44 -16.12 -32.25
C GLU A 264 34.37 -14.91 -32.41
N ARG A 265 34.56 -14.10 -31.36
CA ARG A 265 35.54 -12.99 -31.38
C ARG A 265 36.97 -13.51 -31.59
N ASP A 266 37.35 -14.59 -30.92
CA ASP A 266 38.66 -15.24 -31.13
C ASP A 266 38.80 -15.79 -32.56
N TRP A 267 37.71 -16.29 -33.16
CA TRP A 267 37.69 -16.73 -34.55
C TRP A 267 37.84 -15.57 -35.55
N LEU A 268 37.16 -14.44 -35.32
CA LEU A 268 37.30 -13.23 -36.13
C LEU A 268 38.72 -12.65 -36.05
N LEU A 269 39.33 -12.62 -34.86
CA LEU A 269 40.71 -12.17 -34.65
C LEU A 269 41.74 -13.04 -35.38
N ARG A 270 41.44 -14.33 -35.58
CA ARG A 270 42.30 -15.26 -36.35
C ARG A 270 42.23 -15.04 -37.87
N GLY A 271 41.32 -14.21 -38.37
CA GLY A 271 41.26 -13.79 -39.77
C GLY A 271 40.67 -14.85 -40.71
N PRO A 272 39.33 -14.94 -40.85
CA PRO A 272 38.71 -15.88 -41.77
C PRO A 272 38.84 -15.46 -43.24
N CYS A 273 39.15 -16.40 -44.14
CA CYS A 273 39.15 -16.15 -45.60
C CYS A 273 37.72 -15.89 -46.12
N ALA A 274 37.35 -14.62 -46.27
CA ALA A 274 36.00 -14.13 -46.59
C ALA A 274 35.50 -14.38 -48.04
N ARG A 275 35.97 -15.43 -48.73
CA ARG A 275 35.59 -15.70 -50.13
C ARG A 275 34.33 -16.57 -50.29
N GLY A 276 33.81 -17.20 -49.23
CA GLY A 276 32.63 -18.09 -49.28
C GLY A 276 31.32 -17.47 -48.73
N THR A 277 30.18 -17.82 -49.32
CA THR A 277 28.83 -17.39 -48.88
C THR A 277 28.50 -17.79 -47.43
N LYS A 278 28.99 -18.95 -46.97
CA LYS A 278 28.83 -19.41 -45.58
C LYS A 278 29.57 -18.54 -44.55
N ALA A 279 30.72 -17.96 -44.91
CA ALA A 279 31.48 -17.08 -44.03
C ALA A 279 30.79 -15.72 -43.86
N LYS A 280 30.19 -15.17 -44.93
CA LYS A 280 29.41 -13.92 -44.87
C LYS A 280 28.15 -14.03 -44.01
N ALA A 281 27.41 -15.14 -44.13
CA ALA A 281 26.21 -15.37 -43.30
C ALA A 281 26.53 -15.54 -41.80
N ARG A 282 27.73 -16.03 -41.48
CA ARG A 282 28.22 -16.17 -40.10
C ARG A 282 28.63 -14.83 -39.52
N ILE A 283 29.42 -14.03 -40.27
CA ILE A 283 29.78 -12.66 -39.89
C ILE A 283 28.54 -11.79 -39.66
N GLN A 284 27.53 -11.87 -40.54
CA GLN A 284 26.27 -11.14 -40.34
C GLN A 284 25.50 -11.59 -39.09
N ARG A 285 25.51 -12.88 -38.75
CA ARG A 285 24.92 -13.38 -37.52
C ARG A 285 25.66 -12.88 -36.28
N ASP A 286 26.98 -12.85 -36.33
CA ASP A 286 27.81 -12.34 -35.24
C ASP A 286 27.61 -10.83 -35.06
N GLU A 287 27.57 -10.06 -36.15
CA GLU A 287 27.23 -8.63 -36.11
C GLU A 287 25.82 -8.39 -35.54
N GLN A 288 24.83 -9.22 -35.88
CA GLN A 288 23.49 -9.15 -35.30
C GLN A 288 23.47 -9.52 -33.80
N MET A 289 24.29 -10.48 -33.37
CA MET A 289 24.42 -10.88 -31.97
C MET A 289 25.18 -9.83 -31.14
N ILE A 290 26.14 -9.12 -31.75
CA ILE A 290 26.89 -8.01 -31.13
C ILE A 290 26.03 -6.74 -31.05
N ASN A 291 25.25 -6.43 -32.10
CA ASN A 291 24.36 -5.28 -32.15
C ASN A 291 23.03 -5.50 -31.42
N ARG A 292 22.79 -6.68 -30.84
CA ARG A 292 21.72 -6.81 -29.85
C ARG A 292 22.05 -5.91 -28.68
N GLU A 293 21.08 -5.10 -28.28
CA GLU A 293 21.15 -4.42 -26.99
C GLU A 293 21.38 -5.48 -25.92
N LYS A 294 22.53 -5.39 -25.23
CA LYS A 294 22.73 -6.17 -24.01
C LYS A 294 21.55 -5.89 -23.10
N PHE A 295 20.97 -6.94 -22.52
CA PHE A 295 19.94 -6.73 -21.53
C PHE A 295 20.64 -6.08 -20.35
N ALA A 296 20.41 -4.78 -20.15
CA ALA A 296 20.89 -4.13 -18.95
C ALA A 296 20.19 -4.82 -17.78
N ASN A 297 20.97 -5.56 -16.97
CA ASN A 297 20.48 -6.13 -15.73
C ASN A 297 20.00 -4.98 -14.83
N ASP A 298 18.72 -4.99 -14.45
CA ASP A 298 18.30 -4.36 -13.20
C ASP A 298 18.88 -5.22 -12.07
N LYS A 299 20.18 -5.06 -11.79
CA LYS A 299 20.84 -5.80 -10.72
C LYS A 299 20.16 -5.43 -9.41
N GLY A 300 19.57 -6.41 -8.73
CA GLY A 300 19.15 -6.26 -7.34
C GLY A 300 20.34 -5.76 -6.51
N PHE A 301 20.25 -4.55 -6.01
CA PHE A 301 21.34 -3.89 -5.31
C PHE A 301 21.17 -4.02 -3.79
N SER A 302 22.02 -4.82 -3.15
CA SER A 302 22.14 -4.86 -1.69
C SER A 302 23.10 -3.78 -1.22
N PHE A 303 22.58 -2.78 -0.50
CA PHE A 303 23.38 -1.70 0.09
C PHE A 303 23.49 -1.90 1.60
N GLU A 304 24.70 -1.81 2.13
CA GLU A 304 24.96 -1.76 3.57
C GLU A 304 25.88 -0.58 3.87
N VAL A 305 25.39 0.37 4.68
CA VAL A 305 26.19 1.50 5.16
C VAL A 305 26.56 1.29 6.61
N LYS A 306 27.81 1.59 6.98
CA LYS A 306 28.18 1.72 8.39
C LYS A 306 27.42 2.88 9.02
N GLY A 307 26.44 2.57 9.87
CA GLY A 307 25.84 3.56 10.76
C GLY A 307 26.89 4.18 11.68
N ARG A 308 26.78 5.48 12.00
CA ARG A 308 27.64 6.07 13.04
C ARG A 308 27.27 5.42 14.38
N ARG A 309 28.26 5.23 15.26
CA ARG A 309 28.02 4.60 16.57
C ARG A 309 27.01 5.43 17.37
N LEU A 310 25.84 4.85 17.66
CA LEU A 310 24.88 5.41 18.62
C LEU A 310 25.40 5.23 20.05
N GLY A 311 25.29 6.30 20.86
CA GLY A 311 25.48 6.24 22.30
C GLY A 311 24.30 5.55 23.01
N GLY A 312 24.43 5.27 24.31
CA GLY A 312 23.40 4.55 25.08
C GLY A 312 22.08 5.31 25.28
N LYS A 313 22.08 6.64 25.15
CA LYS A 313 20.86 7.47 25.13
C LYS A 313 20.61 7.99 23.71
N VAL A 314 19.45 7.66 23.14
CA VAL A 314 19.05 8.10 21.79
C VAL A 314 18.06 9.26 21.86
N LEU A 315 16.86 9.01 22.40
CA LEU A 315 15.78 9.98 22.58
C LEU A 315 14.86 9.51 23.73
N GLU A 316 14.53 10.41 24.65
CA GLU A 316 13.55 10.17 25.71
C GLU A 316 12.48 11.27 25.67
N LEU A 317 11.20 10.85 25.66
CA LEU A 317 10.03 11.71 25.67
C LEU A 317 9.36 11.56 27.05
N HIS A 318 9.14 12.67 27.73
CA HIS A 318 8.52 12.69 29.07
C HIS A 318 7.23 13.52 29.06
N ASN A 319 6.10 12.86 29.25
CA ASN A 319 4.75 13.41 29.44
C ASN A 319 4.35 14.46 28.40
N ILE A 320 4.65 14.18 27.13
CA ILE A 320 4.40 15.12 26.03
C ILE A 320 2.90 15.26 25.81
N SER A 321 2.43 16.51 25.81
CA SER A 321 1.06 16.85 25.44
C SER A 321 1.05 18.00 24.43
N LYS A 322 0.16 17.89 23.43
CA LYS A 322 -0.04 18.94 22.43
C LYS A 322 -1.52 19.07 22.09
N ASN A 323 -2.02 20.30 22.18
CA ASN A 323 -3.38 20.65 21.84
C ASN A 323 -3.38 21.60 20.64
N PHE A 324 -4.27 21.38 19.67
CA PHE A 324 -4.49 22.38 18.60
C PHE A 324 -5.86 23.04 18.77
N PRO A 325 -5.95 24.35 18.47
CA PRO A 325 -7.23 25.01 18.27
C PRO A 325 -7.85 24.49 16.95
N LYS A 326 -9.12 24.10 16.98
CA LYS A 326 -9.80 23.58 15.78
C LYS A 326 -9.86 24.64 14.69
N GLY A 327 -9.30 24.37 13.52
CA GLY A 327 -9.60 25.14 12.31
C GLY A 327 -11.10 25.07 12.02
N PHE A 328 -11.75 26.23 11.90
CA PHE A 328 -13.20 26.43 11.75
C PHE A 328 -14.04 26.32 13.02
N VAL A 329 -13.75 27.18 14.00
CA VAL A 329 -14.75 27.61 14.99
C VAL A 329 -14.87 29.12 14.87
N LYS A 330 -16.10 29.61 14.60
CA LYS A 330 -16.45 31.03 14.75
C LYS A 330 -16.02 31.48 16.14
N GLU A 331 -15.44 32.68 16.26
CA GLU A 331 -15.06 33.30 17.52
C GLU A 331 -16.08 32.99 18.63
N GLY A 332 -15.64 32.30 19.69
CA GLY A 332 -16.45 32.09 20.89
C GLY A 332 -16.65 30.65 21.41
N ALA A 333 -16.03 29.60 20.85
CA ALA A 333 -16.06 28.27 21.48
C ALA A 333 -14.65 27.64 21.61
N GLU A 334 -14.16 27.62 22.86
CA GLU A 334 -12.96 26.88 23.28
C GLU A 334 -13.20 25.37 23.20
N LYS A 335 -13.02 24.78 22.01
CA LYS A 335 -12.82 23.33 21.89
C LYS A 335 -11.43 23.08 21.30
N THR A 336 -10.43 23.05 22.16
CA THR A 336 -9.12 22.49 21.85
C THR A 336 -9.27 20.98 21.67
N ILE A 337 -8.73 20.44 20.58
CA ILE A 337 -8.66 18.98 20.40
C ILE A 337 -7.27 18.56 20.86
N PRO A 338 -7.17 17.69 21.88
CA PRO A 338 -5.90 17.14 22.30
C PRO A 338 -5.44 16.16 21.22
N VAL A 339 -4.33 16.49 20.57
CA VAL A 339 -3.75 15.66 19.51
C VAL A 339 -2.81 14.62 20.11
N ILE A 340 -2.12 14.96 21.21
CA ILE A 340 -1.30 14.03 21.98
C ILE A 340 -1.56 14.31 23.47
N LYS A 341 -1.85 13.26 24.24
CA LYS A 341 -2.01 13.31 25.70
C LYS A 341 -0.96 12.47 26.40
N ASN A 342 -0.17 13.12 27.25
CA ASN A 342 0.69 12.50 28.25
C ASN A 342 1.53 11.31 27.73
N PHE A 343 2.18 11.51 26.59
CA PHE A 343 2.99 10.46 25.96
C PHE A 343 4.40 10.44 26.53
N SER A 344 4.78 9.29 27.08
CA SER A 344 6.12 9.02 27.62
C SER A 344 6.71 7.79 26.94
N TYR A 345 7.88 7.93 26.32
CA TYR A 345 8.54 6.82 25.65
C TYR A 345 10.06 7.00 25.60
N LYS A 346 10.77 5.89 25.76
CA LYS A 346 12.23 5.82 25.69
C LYS A 346 12.66 4.98 24.50
N PHE A 347 13.32 5.62 23.54
CA PHE A 347 13.84 4.94 22.36
C PHE A 347 15.13 4.20 22.70
N THR A 348 15.19 2.92 22.33
CA THR A 348 16.42 2.12 22.41
C THR A 348 17.11 2.04 21.05
N LYS A 349 18.40 1.70 21.05
CA LYS A 349 19.22 1.64 19.83
C LYS A 349 18.69 0.56 18.88
N GLY A 350 18.53 0.91 17.61
CA GLY A 350 18.11 -0.03 16.57
C GLY A 350 16.60 -0.31 16.53
N GLN A 351 15.79 0.36 17.36
CA GLN A 351 14.33 0.21 17.31
C GLN A 351 13.77 0.75 16.00
N LYS A 352 12.92 -0.07 15.36
CA LYS A 352 12.15 0.29 14.18
C LYS A 352 10.68 0.35 14.56
N ILE A 353 10.15 1.57 14.59
CA ILE A 353 8.80 1.85 15.05
C ILE A 353 7.99 2.45 13.91
N GLY A 354 6.81 1.90 13.70
CA GLY A 354 5.84 2.39 12.74
C GLY A 354 4.74 3.17 13.45
N ILE A 355 4.21 4.21 12.81
CA ILE A 355 3.12 5.01 13.34
C ILE A 355 1.86 4.72 12.51
N TYR A 356 0.84 4.24 13.19
CA TYR A 356 -0.47 3.92 12.64
C TYR A 356 -1.52 4.93 13.16
N GLY A 357 -2.38 5.42 12.28
CA GLY A 357 -3.47 6.33 12.65
C GLY A 357 -4.21 6.89 11.43
N GLY A 358 -5.45 7.32 11.66
CA GLY A 358 -6.28 7.95 10.63
C GLY A 358 -5.73 9.31 10.17
N ASN A 359 -6.21 9.77 9.01
CA ASN A 359 -5.90 11.09 8.50
C ASN A 359 -6.32 12.19 9.49
N GLY A 360 -5.35 13.00 9.92
CA GLY A 360 -5.58 14.08 10.88
C GLY A 360 -5.44 13.68 12.35
N SER A 361 -5.02 12.44 12.66
CA SER A 361 -4.79 12.00 14.05
C SER A 361 -3.57 12.63 14.73
N GLY A 362 -2.74 13.39 13.99
CA GLY A 362 -1.55 14.07 14.53
C GLY A 362 -0.21 13.39 14.25
N LYS A 363 -0.14 12.42 13.33
CA LYS A 363 1.11 11.71 12.96
C LYS A 363 2.26 12.67 12.65
N SER A 364 2.07 13.59 11.71
CA SER A 364 3.09 14.59 11.36
C SER A 364 3.38 15.58 12.49
N THR A 365 2.41 15.85 13.38
CA THR A 365 2.65 16.65 14.58
C THR A 365 3.62 15.95 15.51
N LEU A 366 3.40 14.65 15.79
CA LEU A 366 4.30 13.86 16.64
C LEU A 366 5.73 13.87 16.07
N LEU A 367 5.87 13.69 14.76
CA LEU A 367 7.16 13.76 14.08
C LEU A 367 7.83 15.13 14.24
N ASN A 368 7.08 16.22 14.05
CA ASN A 368 7.60 17.57 14.19
C ASN A 368 7.98 17.94 15.63
N ILE A 369 7.30 17.36 16.62
CA ILE A 369 7.68 17.50 18.03
C ILE A 369 8.99 16.76 18.29
N ILE A 370 9.13 15.53 17.79
CA ILE A 370 10.35 14.72 17.92
C ILE A 370 11.56 15.42 17.28
N THR A 371 11.37 16.06 16.13
CA THR A 371 12.45 16.81 15.44
C THR A 371 12.71 18.19 16.06
N GLN A 372 11.95 18.61 17.08
CA GLN A 372 12.01 19.94 17.71
C GLN A 372 11.63 21.10 16.76
N ASN A 373 10.88 20.81 15.69
CA ASN A 373 10.31 21.84 14.82
C ASN A 373 9.11 22.55 15.49
N ILE A 374 8.40 21.82 16.38
CA ILE A 374 7.27 22.32 17.15
C ILE A 374 7.56 22.04 18.62
N GLU A 375 7.41 23.06 19.47
CA GLU A 375 7.52 22.88 20.91
C GLU A 375 6.25 22.20 21.48
N PRO A 376 6.40 21.22 22.40
CA PRO A 376 5.25 20.64 23.10
C PRO A 376 4.63 21.66 24.06
N ASP A 377 3.32 21.57 24.31
CA ASP A 377 2.64 22.48 25.26
C ASP A 377 2.94 22.06 26.72
N ALA A 378 3.16 20.77 26.94
CA ALA A 378 3.63 20.20 28.19
C ALA A 378 4.56 19.01 27.94
N GLY A 379 5.49 18.76 28.86
CA GLY A 379 6.47 17.67 28.78
C GLY A 379 7.86 18.14 28.34
N THR A 380 8.83 17.22 28.37
CA THR A 380 10.23 17.49 27.99
C THR A 380 10.75 16.44 27.01
N ILE A 381 11.66 16.87 26.14
CA ILE A 381 12.32 16.01 25.14
C ILE A 381 13.82 16.02 25.42
N GLU A 382 14.38 14.87 25.80
CA GLU A 382 15.82 14.71 25.99
C GLU A 382 16.44 14.00 24.80
N LYS A 383 17.29 14.72 24.06
CA LYS A 383 18.01 14.19 22.91
C LYS A 383 19.42 13.75 23.30
N GLY A 384 19.85 12.58 22.81
CA GLY A 384 21.24 12.15 22.93
C GLY A 384 22.23 13.04 22.15
N LEU A 385 23.40 13.29 22.72
CA LEU A 385 24.45 14.16 22.14
C LEU A 385 24.93 13.69 20.75
N ASN A 386 24.93 12.38 20.49
CA ASN A 386 25.37 11.78 19.23
C ASN A 386 24.21 11.43 18.27
N THR A 387 22.99 11.88 18.56
CA THR A 387 21.81 11.59 17.75
C THR A 387 21.71 12.59 16.59
N SER A 388 21.95 12.11 15.37
CA SER A 388 21.70 12.86 14.13
C SER A 388 20.37 12.40 13.53
N PHE A 389 19.43 13.34 13.37
CA PHE A 389 18.13 13.11 12.77
C PHE A 389 18.20 13.29 11.25
N GLY A 390 17.66 12.34 10.51
CA GLY A 390 17.28 12.52 9.12
C GLY A 390 15.77 12.55 9.03
N TYR A 391 15.18 13.67 8.62
CA TYR A 391 13.74 13.83 8.49
C TYR A 391 13.32 13.92 7.02
N TYR A 392 12.53 12.96 6.57
CA TYR A 392 11.87 12.99 5.28
C TYR A 392 10.47 13.57 5.45
N THR A 393 10.27 14.81 4.98
CA THR A 393 8.98 15.50 4.99
C THR A 393 8.18 15.24 3.73
N GLN A 394 6.85 15.26 3.84
CA GLN A 394 5.93 15.08 2.71
C GLN A 394 6.13 16.13 1.58
N ASN A 395 6.51 17.36 1.95
CA ASN A 395 6.79 18.47 1.04
C ASN A 395 8.22 18.98 1.25
N PRO A 396 9.22 18.40 0.55
CA PRO A 396 10.59 18.88 0.65
C PRO A 396 10.73 20.25 0.01
N VAL A 397 11.24 21.22 0.77
CA VAL A 397 11.61 22.54 0.25
C VAL A 397 13.07 22.47 -0.20
N PHE A 398 13.28 22.57 -1.51
CA PHE A 398 14.63 22.71 -2.06
C PHE A 398 15.02 24.18 -2.00
N GLY A 399 16.13 24.50 -1.32
CA GLY A 399 16.68 25.85 -1.31
C GLY A 399 17.14 26.27 -2.71
N ASP A 400 18.12 25.53 -3.25
CA ASP A 400 18.68 25.80 -4.58
C ASP A 400 18.14 24.82 -5.62
N THR A 401 17.24 25.31 -6.47
CA THR A 401 16.63 24.53 -7.56
C THR A 401 17.34 24.69 -8.91
N SER A 402 18.36 25.56 -8.96
CA SER A 402 19.17 25.84 -10.15
C SER A 402 20.33 24.86 -10.34
N LEU A 403 20.79 24.21 -9.27
CA LEU A 403 21.90 23.26 -9.31
C LEU A 403 21.54 22.00 -10.10
N ALA A 404 22.54 21.38 -10.72
CA ALA A 404 22.38 20.07 -11.34
C ALA A 404 22.18 19.00 -10.27
N VAL A 405 21.42 17.95 -10.60
CA VAL A 405 21.12 16.83 -9.69
C VAL A 405 22.40 16.21 -9.10
N LEU A 406 23.42 16.00 -9.94
CA LEU A 406 24.70 15.44 -9.51
C LEU A 406 25.46 16.38 -8.57
N GLU A 407 25.47 17.68 -8.86
CA GLU A 407 26.15 18.69 -8.03
C GLU A 407 25.49 18.80 -6.66
N TYR A 408 24.16 18.83 -6.63
CA TYR A 408 23.37 18.87 -5.41
C TYR A 408 23.66 17.70 -4.45
N ILE A 409 23.92 16.51 -5.00
CA ILE A 409 24.34 15.35 -4.20
C ILE A 409 25.81 15.44 -3.79
N LYS A 410 26.69 15.87 -4.69
CA LYS A 410 28.13 16.02 -4.40
C LYS A 410 28.40 16.99 -3.26
N GLU A 411 27.60 18.05 -3.13
CA GLU A 411 27.65 18.96 -1.97
C GLU A 411 27.44 18.24 -0.63
N THR A 412 26.68 17.14 -0.63
CA THR A 412 26.38 16.37 0.58
C THR A 412 27.43 15.30 0.83
N ALA A 413 27.82 14.54 -0.20
CA ALA A 413 28.85 13.51 -0.11
C ALA A 413 29.50 13.26 -1.48
N GLU A 414 30.81 13.49 -1.59
CA GLU A 414 31.56 13.27 -2.84
C GLU A 414 31.95 11.79 -3.05
N HIS A 415 32.25 11.07 -1.97
CA HIS A 415 32.62 9.64 -1.98
C HIS A 415 31.86 8.86 -0.89
N ILE A 416 31.19 7.78 -1.28
CA ILE A 416 30.41 6.92 -0.37
C ILE A 416 31.21 5.66 -0.06
N LYS A 417 31.56 5.45 1.22
CA LYS A 417 32.25 4.24 1.68
C LYS A 417 31.23 3.18 2.10
N ILE A 418 31.17 2.08 1.34
CA ILE A 418 30.34 0.89 1.66
C ILE A 418 31.13 -0.06 2.58
N ASN A 419 30.43 -0.96 3.28
CA ASN A 419 30.99 -1.99 4.16
C ASN A 419 32.21 -2.75 3.57
N ASP A 420 32.25 -2.95 2.25
CA ASP A 420 33.28 -3.70 1.52
C ASP A 420 34.56 -2.88 1.20
N GLY A 421 34.69 -1.65 1.71
CA GLY A 421 35.84 -0.77 1.43
C GLY A 421 35.87 -0.18 0.02
N LYS A 422 34.88 -0.50 -0.83
CA LYS A 422 34.69 0.08 -2.16
C LYS A 422 34.01 1.44 -2.05
N GLU A 423 34.56 2.43 -2.73
CA GLU A 423 33.94 3.74 -2.90
C GLU A 423 33.01 3.70 -4.12
N ILE A 424 31.73 4.02 -3.91
CA ILE A 424 30.81 4.25 -5.03
C ILE A 424 30.74 5.75 -5.28
N SER A 425 30.88 6.13 -6.56
CA SER A 425 30.67 7.50 -7.01
C SER A 425 29.20 7.88 -6.90
N ALA A 426 28.92 9.13 -6.50
CA ALA A 426 27.58 9.71 -6.46
C ALA A 426 26.77 9.52 -7.76
N ALA A 427 27.43 9.52 -8.92
CA ALA A 427 26.78 9.29 -10.21
C ALA A 427 26.18 7.88 -10.31
N LYS A 428 26.93 6.86 -9.90
CA LYS A 428 26.43 5.47 -9.88
C LYS A 428 25.33 5.29 -8.83
N PHE A 429 25.43 5.97 -7.69
CA PHE A 429 24.36 5.94 -6.68
C PHE A 429 23.04 6.53 -7.22
N LEU A 430 23.13 7.62 -7.99
CA LEU A 430 21.98 8.22 -8.67
C LEU A 430 21.33 7.26 -9.70
N GLU A 431 22.12 6.53 -10.47
CA GLU A 431 21.62 5.56 -11.45
C GLU A 431 20.73 4.50 -10.79
N GLU A 432 21.12 3.98 -9.62
CA GLU A 432 20.35 2.95 -8.90
C GLU A 432 18.97 3.45 -8.45
N PHE A 433 18.84 4.74 -8.08
CA PHE A 433 17.55 5.35 -7.76
C PHE A 433 16.74 5.79 -9.00
N GLY A 434 17.22 5.41 -10.19
CA GLY A 434 16.57 5.65 -11.48
C GLY A 434 16.86 7.01 -12.11
N PHE A 435 17.93 7.70 -11.68
CA PHE A 435 18.41 8.92 -12.33
C PHE A 435 19.53 8.56 -13.31
N GLU A 436 19.15 8.14 -14.52
CA GLU A 436 20.10 7.69 -15.54
C GLU A 436 20.48 8.82 -16.53
N GLY A 437 21.74 8.83 -16.95
CA GLY A 437 22.24 9.65 -18.07
C GLY A 437 22.04 11.15 -17.91
N LYS A 438 21.35 11.79 -18.88
CA LYS A 438 21.17 13.25 -18.96
C LYS A 438 20.45 13.86 -17.75
N ILE A 439 19.60 13.09 -17.07
CA ILE A 439 18.83 13.57 -15.91
C ILE A 439 19.78 13.99 -14.77
N GLN A 440 20.92 13.34 -14.61
CA GLN A 440 21.91 13.68 -13.59
C GLN A 440 22.50 15.09 -13.78
N TYR A 441 22.53 15.56 -15.02
CA TYR A 441 23.04 16.87 -15.40
C TYR A 441 21.94 17.92 -15.57
N SER A 442 20.67 17.51 -15.47
CA SER A 442 19.55 18.44 -15.54
C SER A 442 19.41 19.22 -14.22
N PRO A 443 18.87 20.44 -14.25
CA PRO A 443 18.63 21.21 -13.03
C PRO A 443 17.45 20.63 -12.26
N VAL A 444 17.51 20.70 -10.92
CA VAL A 444 16.48 20.14 -10.02
C VAL A 444 15.07 20.70 -10.30
N SER A 445 14.97 21.93 -10.83
CA SER A 445 13.70 22.55 -11.24
C SER A 445 12.96 21.81 -12.35
N THR A 446 13.65 21.05 -13.21
CA THR A 446 13.04 20.32 -14.33
C THR A 446 12.45 18.97 -13.94
N LEU A 447 12.81 18.47 -12.76
CA LEU A 447 12.36 17.19 -12.24
C LEU A 447 10.87 17.22 -11.86
N SER A 448 10.19 16.10 -12.12
CA SER A 448 8.82 15.86 -11.64
C SER A 448 8.76 15.85 -10.10
N GLY A 449 7.56 16.00 -9.53
CA GLY A 449 7.37 15.96 -8.07
C GLY A 449 7.93 14.68 -7.43
N GLY A 450 7.66 13.51 -8.05
CA GLY A 450 8.17 12.22 -7.58
C GLY A 450 9.69 12.06 -7.73
N GLU A 451 10.29 12.59 -8.80
CA GLU A 451 11.74 12.63 -8.97
C GLU A 451 12.41 13.52 -7.93
N ARG A 452 11.84 14.70 -7.64
CA ARG A 452 12.36 15.57 -6.57
C ARG A 452 12.31 14.87 -5.22
N LYS A 453 11.19 14.21 -4.89
CA LYS A 453 11.06 13.41 -3.66
C LYS A 453 12.11 12.30 -3.56
N ARG A 454 12.37 11.58 -4.67
CA ARG A 454 13.43 10.55 -4.71
C ARG A 454 14.81 11.15 -4.49
N LEU A 455 15.11 12.29 -5.11
CA LEU A 455 16.37 12.99 -4.93
C LEU A 455 16.57 13.43 -3.47
N PHE A 456 15.49 13.89 -2.83
CA PHE A 456 15.52 14.25 -1.42
C PHE A 456 15.77 13.05 -0.50
N LEU A 457 15.11 11.92 -0.78
CA LEU A 457 15.37 10.66 -0.07
C LEU A 457 16.85 10.26 -0.22
N VAL A 458 17.37 10.25 -1.45
CA VAL A 458 18.78 9.96 -1.74
C VAL A 458 19.72 10.85 -0.93
N LYS A 459 19.48 12.16 -0.92
CA LYS A 459 20.26 13.11 -0.11
C LYS A 459 20.19 12.78 1.38
N LEU A 460 19.01 12.46 1.89
CA LEU A 460 18.81 12.11 3.30
C LEU A 460 19.57 10.84 3.68
N LEU A 461 19.54 9.82 2.82
CA LEU A 461 20.27 8.57 3.03
C LEU A 461 21.78 8.81 3.03
N LEU A 462 22.28 9.68 2.16
CA LEU A 462 23.71 10.01 2.07
C LEU A 462 24.25 10.77 3.29
N GLN A 463 23.39 11.51 4.00
CA GLN A 463 23.78 12.16 5.25
C GLN A 463 24.11 11.16 6.37
N ASN A 464 23.74 9.89 6.20
CA ASN A 464 23.93 8.81 7.16
C ASN A 464 23.44 9.19 8.58
N PRO A 465 22.14 9.53 8.72
CA PRO A 465 21.57 9.82 10.04
C PRO A 465 21.57 8.57 10.91
N ASN A 466 21.59 8.76 12.23
CA ASN A 466 21.48 7.68 13.22
C ASN A 466 20.04 7.42 13.67
N PHE A 467 19.16 8.40 13.40
CA PHE A 467 17.74 8.34 13.64
C PHE A 467 17.03 8.82 12.39
N LEU A 468 16.35 7.92 11.69
CA LEU A 468 15.65 8.20 10.45
C LEU A 468 14.15 8.33 10.74
N ILE A 469 13.56 9.44 10.29
CA ILE A 469 12.13 9.71 10.38
C ILE A 469 11.60 9.85 8.96
N LEU A 470 10.67 8.99 8.59
CA LEU A 470 10.05 9.01 7.27
C LEU A 470 8.55 9.29 7.39
N ASP A 471 8.11 10.48 6.96
CA ASP A 471 6.68 10.83 6.90
C ASP A 471 6.13 10.49 5.51
N GLU A 472 5.35 9.40 5.43
CA GLU A 472 4.66 8.94 4.23
C GLU A 472 5.58 8.80 2.99
N PRO A 473 6.71 8.06 3.11
CA PRO A 473 7.68 7.94 2.02
C PRO A 473 7.10 7.16 0.83
N THR A 474 6.09 6.32 1.03
CA THR A 474 5.48 5.49 -0.02
C THR A 474 4.73 6.30 -1.07
N ASN A 475 4.33 7.53 -0.74
CA ASN A 475 3.60 8.38 -1.68
C ASN A 475 4.52 8.83 -2.83
N ASP A 476 4.06 8.61 -4.06
CA ASP A 476 4.71 8.98 -5.33
C ASP A 476 5.91 8.11 -5.76
N PHE A 477 6.27 7.07 -5.02
CA PHE A 477 7.31 6.12 -5.39
C PHE A 477 6.73 4.90 -6.09
N ASP A 478 7.46 4.38 -7.07
CA ASP A 478 7.07 3.14 -7.74
C ASP A 478 7.46 1.90 -6.93
N ILE A 479 6.85 0.77 -7.28
CA ILE A 479 7.14 -0.54 -6.67
C ILE A 479 8.64 -0.87 -6.68
N PHE A 480 9.37 -0.44 -7.72
CA PHE A 480 10.80 -0.66 -7.83
C PHE A 480 11.61 0.15 -6.81
N THR A 481 11.38 1.46 -6.74
CA THR A 481 12.02 2.35 -5.75
C THR A 481 11.64 1.93 -4.33
N MET A 482 10.38 1.52 -4.11
CA MET A 482 9.91 0.95 -2.85
C MET A 482 10.74 -0.26 -2.43
N ASN A 483 11.02 -1.19 -3.34
CA ASN A 483 11.82 -2.37 -3.02
C ASN A 483 13.26 -2.02 -2.63
N ILE A 484 13.87 -1.02 -3.29
CA ILE A 484 15.21 -0.52 -2.92
C ILE A 484 15.17 0.08 -1.51
N LEU A 485 14.15 0.90 -1.22
CA LEU A 485 13.99 1.50 0.11
C LEU A 485 13.73 0.45 1.19
N GLU A 486 12.93 -0.58 0.90
CA GLU A 486 12.71 -1.72 1.82
C GLU A 486 14.03 -2.39 2.19
N GLN A 487 14.83 -2.79 1.18
CA GLN A 487 16.11 -3.45 1.42
C GLN A 487 17.06 -2.57 2.23
N PHE A 488 17.07 -1.26 1.95
CA PHE A 488 17.84 -0.30 2.72
C PHE A 488 17.40 -0.25 4.20
N LEU A 489 16.10 -0.13 4.46
CA LEU A 489 15.56 -0.01 5.81
C LEU A 489 15.66 -1.32 6.61
N MET A 490 15.61 -2.47 5.94
CA MET A 490 15.85 -3.78 6.56
C MET A 490 17.28 -3.86 7.13
N ASN A 491 18.27 -3.41 6.36
CA ASN A 491 19.68 -3.47 6.75
C ASN A 491 20.13 -2.27 7.61
N TYR A 492 19.24 -1.32 7.89
CA TYR A 492 19.56 -0.12 8.65
C TYR A 492 19.69 -0.42 10.16
N GLU A 493 20.87 -0.19 10.73
CA GLU A 493 21.19 -0.44 12.14
C GLU A 493 20.82 0.72 13.10
N GLY A 494 20.30 1.83 12.57
CA GLY A 494 19.88 2.99 13.36
C GLY A 494 18.45 2.87 13.87
N CYS A 495 17.96 3.93 14.53
CA CYS A 495 16.56 4.00 14.94
C CYS A 495 15.70 4.49 13.76
N LEU A 496 14.60 3.82 13.49
CA LEU A 496 13.67 4.16 12.41
C LEU A 496 12.30 4.51 13.00
N LEU A 497 11.75 5.64 12.56
CA LEU A 497 10.37 6.03 12.81
C LEU A 497 9.66 6.22 11.47
N LEU A 498 8.68 5.37 11.19
CA LEU A 498 8.04 5.26 9.88
C LEU A 498 6.55 5.57 9.96
N VAL A 499 6.10 6.58 9.22
CA VAL A 499 4.66 6.79 8.97
C VAL A 499 4.40 6.33 7.54
N SER A 500 3.53 5.34 7.35
CA SER A 500 3.09 4.95 6.02
C SER A 500 1.71 4.30 6.08
N HIS A 501 0.94 4.52 5.01
CA HIS A 501 -0.31 3.80 4.76
C HIS A 501 -0.12 2.45 4.04
N ASP A 502 1.09 2.13 3.56
CA ASP A 502 1.39 0.85 2.92
C ASP A 502 1.69 -0.22 3.99
N ARG A 503 0.76 -1.17 4.14
CA ARG A 503 0.88 -2.25 5.12
C ARG A 503 2.02 -3.19 4.79
N TYR A 504 2.27 -3.47 3.51
CA TYR A 504 3.32 -4.40 3.09
C TYR A 504 4.69 -3.84 3.45
N PHE A 505 4.87 -2.54 3.22
CA PHE A 505 6.09 -1.81 3.58
C PHE A 505 6.30 -1.77 5.09
N MET A 506 5.24 -1.49 5.87
CA MET A 506 5.30 -1.46 7.33
C MET A 506 5.62 -2.84 7.92
N ASP A 507 4.93 -3.90 7.50
CA ASP A 507 5.12 -5.27 8.01
C ASP A 507 6.55 -5.81 7.81
N LYS A 508 7.24 -5.31 6.79
CA LYS A 508 8.60 -5.71 6.44
C LYS A 508 9.69 -4.93 7.17
N THR A 509 9.41 -3.68 7.54
CA THR A 509 10.45 -2.73 8.00
C THR A 509 10.37 -2.44 9.49
N VAL A 510 9.24 -2.71 10.14
CA VAL A 510 8.94 -2.27 11.50
C VAL A 510 8.66 -3.47 12.41
N ASP A 511 9.14 -3.38 13.66
CA ASP A 511 8.93 -4.41 14.69
C ASP A 511 7.84 -4.03 15.71
N SER A 512 7.52 -2.74 15.83
CA SER A 512 6.56 -2.21 16.82
C SER A 512 5.77 -1.04 16.26
N LEU A 513 4.53 -0.88 16.68
CA LEU A 513 3.60 0.14 16.19
C LEU A 513 3.16 1.09 17.30
N PHE A 514 3.10 2.38 16.97
CA PHE A 514 2.42 3.41 17.74
C PHE A 514 1.08 3.70 17.08
N ILE A 515 0.01 3.47 17.81
CA ILE A 515 -1.36 3.70 17.35
C ILE A 515 -1.81 5.03 17.93
N LEU A 516 -2.03 6.01 17.06
CA LEU A 516 -2.65 7.29 17.41
C LEU A 516 -4.16 7.15 17.26
N GLU A 517 -4.86 7.17 18.38
CA GLU A 517 -6.32 7.20 18.43
C GLU A 517 -6.83 8.66 18.37
N ASP A 518 -8.05 8.86 17.87
CA ASP A 518 -8.63 10.21 17.68
C ASP A 518 -8.85 10.99 18.99
N ASN A 519 -8.78 10.31 20.13
CA ASN A 519 -8.87 10.90 21.47
C ASN A 519 -7.53 11.51 21.96
N GLY A 520 -6.45 11.37 21.18
CA GLY A 520 -5.10 11.84 21.47
C GLY A 520 -4.26 10.86 22.30
N GLU A 521 -4.74 9.63 22.54
CA GLU A 521 -3.97 8.58 23.21
C GLU A 521 -3.07 7.86 22.19
N ILE A 522 -1.85 7.58 22.63
CA ILE A 522 -0.88 6.80 21.86
C ILE A 522 -0.70 5.47 22.57
N SER A 523 -1.13 4.38 21.93
CA SER A 523 -0.90 3.02 22.43
C SER A 523 0.22 2.34 21.66
N GLY A 524 1.03 1.55 22.36
CA GLY A 524 2.09 0.74 21.77
C GLY A 524 1.62 -0.68 21.51
N PHE A 525 1.89 -1.19 20.32
CA PHE A 525 1.65 -2.59 19.94
C PHE A 525 2.96 -3.20 19.45
N VAL A 526 3.32 -4.38 19.97
CA VAL A 526 4.50 -5.13 19.53
C VAL A 526 4.01 -6.21 18.57
N GLY A 527 4.37 -6.12 17.31
CA GLY A 527 3.88 -7.00 16.26
C GLY A 527 3.69 -6.28 14.92
N LYS A 528 3.20 -7.02 13.93
CA LYS A 528 3.02 -6.53 12.56
C LYS A 528 1.75 -5.68 12.42
N CYS A 529 1.68 -4.88 11.35
CA CYS A 529 0.50 -4.06 11.06
C CYS A 529 -0.70 -4.93 10.69
N SER A 530 -0.48 -6.00 9.92
CA SER A 530 -1.53 -6.95 9.57
C SER A 530 -2.15 -7.65 10.80
N GLU A 531 -1.32 -8.08 11.75
CA GLU A 531 -1.76 -8.69 13.02
C GLU A 531 -2.60 -7.72 13.85
N TYR A 532 -2.20 -6.44 13.89
CA TYR A 532 -2.97 -5.41 14.59
C TYR A 532 -4.35 -5.17 13.95
N ILE A 533 -4.44 -5.18 12.61
CA ILE A 533 -5.71 -5.01 11.90
C ILE A 533 -6.65 -6.18 12.18
N GLU A 534 -6.14 -7.41 12.17
CA GLU A 534 -6.90 -8.61 12.51
C GLU A 534 -7.40 -8.55 13.96
N TYR A 535 -6.51 -8.22 14.91
CA TYR A 535 -6.87 -8.02 16.30
C TYR A 535 -7.99 -6.97 16.46
N LYS A 536 -7.90 -5.83 15.75
CA LYS A 536 -8.93 -4.79 15.78
C LYS A 536 -10.27 -5.28 15.22
N GLN A 537 -10.26 -6.07 14.14
CA GLN A 537 -11.47 -6.66 13.57
C GLN A 537 -12.11 -7.70 14.51
N GLU A 538 -11.30 -8.49 15.21
CA GLU A 538 -11.82 -9.42 16.22
C GLU A 538 -12.42 -8.69 17.42
N MET A 539 -11.78 -7.62 17.88
CA MET A 539 -12.30 -6.79 18.96
C MET A 539 -13.60 -6.09 18.56
N SER A 540 -13.69 -5.52 17.35
CA SER A 540 -14.94 -4.92 16.88
C SER A 540 -16.05 -5.96 16.74
N LYS A 541 -15.75 -7.16 16.23
CA LYS A 541 -16.74 -8.27 16.17
C LYS A 541 -17.19 -8.72 17.56
N LYS A 542 -16.28 -8.79 18.54
CA LYS A 542 -16.61 -9.11 19.94
C LYS A 542 -17.47 -8.01 20.58
N GLU A 543 -17.19 -6.75 20.32
CA GLU A 543 -18.00 -5.62 20.78
C GLU A 543 -19.39 -5.60 20.14
N ASP A 544 -19.51 -5.90 18.85
CA ASP A 544 -20.80 -6.00 18.16
C ASP A 544 -21.62 -7.20 18.65
N LEU A 545 -20.99 -8.35 18.90
CA LEU A 545 -21.63 -9.52 19.53
C LEU A 545 -22.10 -9.21 20.97
N GLN A 546 -21.35 -8.39 21.72
CA GLN A 546 -21.77 -7.94 23.05
C GLN A 546 -22.91 -6.90 22.97
N LYS A 547 -22.90 -5.99 21.99
CA LYS A 547 -24.00 -5.04 21.75
C LYS A 547 -25.28 -5.73 21.29
N ASP A 548 -25.19 -6.78 20.47
CA ASP A 548 -26.35 -7.58 20.08
C ASP A 548 -26.90 -8.46 21.21
N SER A 549 -26.03 -8.91 22.12
CA SER A 549 -26.46 -9.63 23.33
C SER A 549 -27.11 -8.71 24.39
N SER A 550 -26.79 -7.41 24.39
CA SER A 550 -27.37 -6.41 25.29
C SER A 550 -28.65 -5.77 24.73
N SER A 551 -28.78 -5.61 23.41
CA SER A 551 -30.02 -5.16 22.75
C SER A 551 -31.14 -6.22 22.82
N LYS A 552 -30.82 -7.52 22.77
CA LYS A 552 -31.79 -8.60 23.03
C LYS A 552 -32.22 -8.74 24.50
N LYS A 553 -31.51 -8.14 25.44
CA LYS A 553 -31.88 -8.12 26.87
C LYS A 553 -32.80 -6.97 27.27
N GLN A 554 -33.06 -6.00 26.39
CA GLN A 554 -33.93 -4.85 26.70
C GLN A 554 -35.41 -5.02 26.36
N ASN A 555 -35.81 -6.10 25.67
CA ASN A 555 -37.23 -6.38 25.37
C ASN A 555 -37.88 -7.45 26.27
N ASN A 556 -37.23 -7.88 27.35
CA ASN A 556 -37.82 -8.80 28.33
C ASN A 556 -37.34 -8.46 29.75
N THR A 557 -37.79 -7.32 30.30
CA THR A 557 -37.88 -7.12 31.76
C THR A 557 -38.75 -5.92 32.08
N THR A 558 -40.06 -6.14 32.12
CA THR A 558 -40.93 -5.50 33.12
C THR A 558 -41.24 -6.59 34.15
N SER A 559 -41.04 -6.28 35.43
CA SER A 559 -41.21 -7.13 36.63
C SER A 559 -40.08 -8.12 36.97
N ASN A 560 -39.08 -7.64 37.71
CA ASN A 560 -38.99 -7.89 39.15
C ASN A 560 -37.70 -7.30 39.75
N ASN A 561 -37.88 -6.44 40.76
CA ASN A 561 -36.85 -5.95 41.65
C ASN A 561 -36.35 -7.09 42.56
N SER A 562 -35.03 -7.24 42.70
CA SER A 562 -34.31 -7.03 43.98
C SER A 562 -32.84 -7.49 43.90
N THR A 563 -31.95 -6.54 44.25
CA THR A 563 -30.69 -6.69 45.00
C THR A 563 -29.71 -7.83 44.66
N ALA A 564 -28.53 -7.49 44.14
CA ALA A 564 -27.27 -7.48 44.90
C ALA A 564 -26.06 -7.32 43.96
N SER A 565 -25.23 -6.33 44.26
CA SER A 565 -23.87 -6.13 43.74
C SER A 565 -22.99 -7.36 44.01
N ALA A 566 -22.32 -7.87 42.97
CA ALA A 566 -21.25 -8.85 43.13
C ALA A 566 -19.98 -8.36 42.40
N ASP A 567 -19.06 -7.85 43.22
CA ASP A 567 -17.64 -7.73 42.93
C ASP A 567 -17.10 -9.01 42.31
N ASN A 568 -16.46 -8.89 41.15
CA ASN A 568 -15.65 -9.96 40.55
C ASN A 568 -14.31 -10.04 41.29
N THR A 569 -14.34 -10.65 42.47
CA THR A 569 -13.14 -11.14 43.14
C THR A 569 -12.74 -12.48 42.52
N LYS A 570 -11.53 -12.52 41.93
CA LYS A 570 -10.90 -13.75 41.43
C LYS A 570 -10.94 -14.82 42.52
N LYS A 571 -11.77 -15.86 42.34
CA LYS A 571 -11.80 -17.03 43.22
C LYS A 571 -10.45 -17.75 43.12
N LYS A 572 -9.70 -17.78 44.22
CA LYS A 572 -8.51 -18.63 44.37
C LYS A 572 -8.92 -20.10 44.24
N LEU A 573 -8.10 -20.89 43.54
CA LEU A 573 -8.26 -22.33 43.36
C LEU A 573 -8.62 -23.06 44.66
N SER A 574 -9.63 -23.92 44.58
CA SER A 574 -9.99 -24.86 45.63
C SER A 574 -8.82 -25.82 45.89
N TYR A 575 -8.67 -26.30 47.14
CA TYR A 575 -7.65 -27.29 47.52
C TYR A 575 -7.70 -28.55 46.64
N MET A 576 -8.90 -28.93 46.17
CA MET A 576 -9.06 -30.04 45.22
C MET A 576 -8.52 -29.72 43.81
N GLU A 577 -8.68 -28.48 43.34
CA GLU A 577 -8.21 -28.05 42.01
C GLU A 577 -6.68 -27.90 41.97
N LYS A 578 -6.04 -27.50 43.08
CA LYS A 578 -4.56 -27.51 43.19
C LYS A 578 -3.99 -28.93 43.12
N LYS A 579 -4.65 -29.88 43.79
CA LYS A 579 -4.23 -31.28 43.73
C LYS A 579 -4.47 -31.89 42.34
N GLU A 580 -5.53 -31.46 41.66
CA GLU A 580 -5.79 -31.81 40.25
C GLU A 580 -4.68 -31.26 39.35
N PHE A 581 -4.30 -29.99 39.51
CA PHE A 581 -3.22 -29.35 38.75
C PHE A 581 -1.87 -30.09 38.91
N ASP A 582 -1.45 -30.36 40.14
CA ASP A 582 -0.21 -31.12 40.40
C ASP A 582 -0.24 -32.54 39.82
N SER A 583 -1.43 -33.17 39.76
CA SER A 583 -1.58 -34.50 39.14
C SER A 583 -1.58 -34.47 37.61
N LEU A 584 -2.07 -33.38 37.01
CA LEU A 584 -2.13 -33.23 35.56
C LEU A 584 -0.74 -33.14 34.94
N ASP A 585 0.22 -32.48 35.59
CA ASP A 585 1.61 -32.44 35.11
C ASP A 585 2.23 -33.85 35.01
N GLY A 586 1.97 -34.70 36.00
CA GLY A 586 2.42 -36.09 35.98
C GLY A 586 1.74 -36.93 34.90
N GLU A 587 0.43 -36.77 34.72
CA GLU A 587 -0.33 -37.48 33.70
C GLU A 587 0.05 -37.05 32.27
N ILE A 588 0.30 -35.75 32.04
CA ILE A 588 0.76 -35.23 30.75
C ILE A 588 2.14 -35.82 30.41
N SER A 589 3.07 -35.85 31.37
CA SER A 589 4.40 -36.43 31.15
C SER A 589 4.34 -37.92 30.78
N ILE A 590 3.46 -38.71 31.41
CA ILE A 590 3.25 -40.14 31.07
C ILE A 590 2.66 -40.28 29.66
N LEU A 591 1.69 -39.44 29.29
CA LEU A 591 1.04 -39.49 27.98
C LEU A 591 2.00 -39.04 26.86
N GLU A 592 2.87 -38.06 27.10
CA GLU A 592 3.93 -37.65 26.17
C GLU A 592 4.94 -38.77 25.94
N GLU A 593 5.36 -39.47 27.00
CA GLU A 593 6.29 -40.59 26.88
C GLU A 593 5.66 -41.76 26.11
N LYS A 594 4.39 -42.07 26.39
CA LYS A 594 3.61 -43.06 25.64
C LYS A 594 3.42 -42.67 24.17
N LYS A 595 3.19 -41.38 23.89
CA LYS A 595 3.09 -40.86 22.51
C LYS A 595 4.41 -41.05 21.76
N ARG A 596 5.55 -40.77 22.41
CA ARG A 596 6.88 -40.97 21.82
C ARG A 596 7.16 -42.45 21.53
N GLU A 597 6.80 -43.36 22.44
CA GLU A 597 6.93 -44.81 22.20
C GLU A 597 6.06 -45.30 21.03
N LEU A 598 4.86 -44.74 20.84
CA LEU A 598 4.00 -45.08 19.72
C LEU A 598 4.55 -44.53 18.39
N GLU A 599 5.15 -43.34 18.38
CA GLU A 599 5.85 -42.79 17.20
C GLU A 599 7.05 -43.64 16.80
N GLU A 600 7.83 -44.14 17.75
CA GLU A 600 8.93 -45.07 17.45
C GLU A 600 8.41 -46.38 16.83
N LYS A 601 7.29 -46.91 17.33
CA LYS A 601 6.66 -48.13 16.79
C LYS A 601 6.03 -47.91 15.41
N MET A 602 5.66 -46.68 15.05
CA MET A 602 5.17 -46.33 13.70
C MET A 602 6.25 -46.41 12.61
N ASN A 603 7.53 -46.41 12.97
CA ASN A 603 8.62 -46.57 11.99
C ASN A 603 8.83 -48.04 11.54
N THR A 604 8.01 -48.97 12.02
CA THR A 604 8.10 -50.41 11.68
C THR A 604 7.32 -50.74 10.40
N THR A 605 7.78 -51.73 9.63
CA THR A 605 7.28 -52.04 8.28
C THR A 605 6.04 -52.95 8.22
N ASP A 606 5.51 -53.39 9.36
CA ASP A 606 4.34 -54.28 9.44
C ASP A 606 3.00 -53.53 9.37
N TYR A 607 2.29 -53.67 8.25
CA TYR A 607 1.05 -52.95 7.94
C TYR A 607 -0.12 -53.21 8.91
N SER A 608 -0.20 -54.40 9.49
CA SER A 608 -1.23 -54.75 10.48
C SER A 608 -0.98 -54.08 11.84
N ILE A 609 0.28 -53.96 12.24
CA ILE A 609 0.71 -53.32 13.49
C ILE A 609 0.58 -51.81 13.36
N LEU A 610 0.93 -51.24 12.20
CA LEU A 610 0.79 -49.82 11.89
C LEU A 610 -0.62 -49.30 12.12
N LYS A 611 -1.66 -50.04 11.72
CA LYS A 611 -3.06 -49.59 11.90
C LYS A 611 -3.46 -49.51 13.38
N ILE A 612 -3.08 -50.51 14.18
CA ILE A 612 -3.37 -50.56 15.62
C ILE A 612 -2.61 -49.45 16.36
N VAL A 613 -1.32 -49.27 16.05
CA VAL A 613 -0.48 -48.22 16.64
C VAL A 613 -0.98 -46.82 16.25
N THR A 614 -1.50 -46.65 15.03
CA THR A 614 -2.08 -45.37 14.58
C THR A 614 -3.37 -45.03 15.33
N ASP A 615 -4.25 -46.00 15.56
CA ASP A 615 -5.46 -45.80 16.34
C ASP A 615 -5.15 -45.49 17.81
N GLU A 616 -4.14 -46.15 18.39
CA GLU A 616 -3.68 -45.87 19.77
C GLU A 616 -2.99 -44.50 19.89
N TYR A 617 -2.23 -44.09 18.87
CA TYR A 617 -1.59 -42.77 18.81
C TYR A 617 -2.61 -41.64 18.75
N ASN A 618 -3.65 -41.80 17.92
CA ASN A 618 -4.73 -40.81 17.79
C ASN A 618 -5.50 -40.68 19.12
N LYS A 619 -5.84 -41.80 19.78
CA LYS A 619 -6.49 -41.78 21.10
C LYS A 619 -5.63 -41.11 22.17
N THR A 620 -4.33 -41.44 22.20
CA THR A 620 -3.39 -40.85 23.17
C THR A 620 -3.24 -39.34 22.91
N SER A 621 -3.21 -38.91 21.65
CA SER A 621 -3.14 -37.49 21.28
C SER A 621 -4.42 -36.71 21.64
N GLU A 622 -5.60 -37.31 21.48
CA GLU A 622 -6.86 -36.69 21.92
C GLU A 622 -6.95 -36.56 23.45
N GLU A 623 -6.52 -37.57 24.20
CA GLU A 623 -6.47 -37.51 25.67
C GLU A 623 -5.49 -36.44 26.16
N LEU A 624 -4.31 -36.35 25.53
CA LEU A 624 -3.28 -35.37 25.85
C LEU A 624 -3.76 -33.94 25.59
N ASN A 625 -4.46 -33.69 24.47
CA ASN A 625 -5.07 -32.39 24.19
C ASN A 625 -6.14 -31.99 25.22
N LYS A 626 -6.99 -32.93 25.66
CA LYS A 626 -7.99 -32.66 26.72
C LYS A 626 -7.33 -32.30 28.05
N LYS A 627 -6.20 -32.96 28.37
CA LYS A 627 -5.43 -32.71 29.60
C LYS A 627 -4.72 -31.35 29.55
N TYR A 628 -4.16 -30.95 28.40
CA TYR A 628 -3.61 -29.60 28.23
C TYR A 628 -4.68 -28.51 28.34
N GLN A 629 -5.84 -28.68 27.70
CA GLN A 629 -6.94 -27.71 27.83
C GLN A 629 -7.36 -27.55 29.29
N ARG A 630 -7.45 -28.66 30.04
CA ARG A 630 -7.78 -28.63 31.46
C ARG A 630 -6.68 -27.98 32.32
N TRP A 631 -5.42 -28.21 31.97
CA TRP A 631 -4.28 -27.58 32.61
C TRP A 631 -4.26 -26.07 32.37
N GLU A 632 -4.53 -25.62 31.14
CA GLU A 632 -4.61 -24.21 30.75
C GLU A 632 -5.76 -23.50 31.49
N GLU A 633 -6.93 -24.12 31.59
CA GLU A 633 -8.07 -23.61 32.39
C GLU A 633 -7.73 -23.42 33.88
N LEU A 634 -6.92 -24.33 34.45
CA LEU A 634 -6.51 -24.25 35.86
C LEU A 634 -5.34 -23.28 36.05
N ALA A 635 -4.45 -23.14 35.08
CA ALA A 635 -3.35 -22.17 35.08
C ALA A 635 -3.85 -20.72 34.99
N GLU A 636 -4.87 -20.45 34.18
CA GLU A 636 -5.51 -19.12 34.12
C GLU A 636 -6.22 -18.72 35.42
N ARG A 637 -6.58 -19.72 36.25
CA ARG A 637 -7.24 -19.53 37.55
C ARG A 637 -6.26 -19.55 38.74
N SER A 638 -5.01 -19.94 38.51
CA SER A 638 -3.90 -19.89 39.50
C SER A 638 -3.29 -18.51 39.59
#